data_AF-A0A363U5S5-F1
#
_entry.id   AF-A0A363U5S5-F1
#
_cell.length_a   1.000
_cell.length_b   1.000
_cell.length_c   1.000
_cell.angle_alpha   90.00
_cell.angle_beta   90.00
_cell.angle_gamma   90.00
#
_symmetry.space_group_name_H-M   'P 1'
#
loop_
_entity.id
_entity.type
_entity.pdbx_description
1 polymer ?
#
loop_
_entity_poly.entity_id
_entity_poly.type
_entity_poly.pdbx_seq_one_letter_code
_entity_poly.pdbx_strand_id
1 'polypeptide(L)'
;MTNTKRNILIIIGLLIAAAAFGIRTALAQPQPVPAAKASPLHPTFALLDKDGQNVLTSGNAVSTMQTCGQCHDTEFIQQHAFHSDLGLSDYRNTKEFNASTGTFGKWDPLTYRYLSQPEDERLDLSTAEWLRLNGYRVVGSGPATTSRDGKPLESVSRSAQNYETAILDANGAIETWDWKSSGTMEMNCFLCHLEKPNTEARSEFIQNGSFGNANTATLLGLGVVDFESSTNTWIWNPEAFDETSELKSEFVNIQDPTNANCAACHGEVHASQEPLTYTACDLDYPQTATTGQVVSSQKISASGVNLSGKNDLNRSWDIHAERQLQCTDCHYALNNPAHAFEARGDNPEHLKYDPRTLEIGEYLERPDHNFARGQSAQFNVAPELKGTMRRCDSCHDANKGHSDWLPYIDTHMAVIACETCHIPQMYAPAIQSYDWTVLTPNNGPIKVCRGVEGEPNKVTSLVTGYEPVLLNRDNIDGDQLLAPYNLITTYYWVYTDANGNQRPVRLMDLETAYFENGKYAADIAAAFDANNDGSLSSDELVIDSSAKEETVKSKLASLGLGDPRIEGLVQPYSINHNVARGTDAINDCKACHNEESRVSQPIKLSDYAPNGTIPAFDANNNVDASGEIVKGDDGAVYYNPVPANDEMYVFGSSRVNWIDWLGALMFTGTILGVAGHGTLRFVSTRKQAKGPKRTERIYMYESYRRFWHWLQTTSIVILLFTGLIIHRPDIFGAFSFRGVVTIHNVIAAILVINALLSIFYHVATERMREYIPHPYGFFDDAILQAKYYISGIFKSEGHPFEKRPDNRMNPIQKATYFGILNVLLPLQIITGALMWGVQRWPEVANWFGGLPFLAPFHSLVAWTFATFIVGHVYMTTTGATPLEAMRGMITGYEEVEVHGHADEIEEKKDKVINTSEPKRSPAS
;
A
#
# COMPACT_ATOMS: atom_id res chain seq x y z
N MET A 1 17.39 53.51 -36.70
CA MET A 1 16.78 52.20 -37.04
C MET A 1 15.58 51.99 -36.13
N THR A 2 14.38 51.82 -36.70
CA THR A 2 13.10 51.75 -35.99
C THR A 2 12.99 50.49 -35.12
N ASN A 3 12.32 50.60 -33.96
CA ASN A 3 12.12 49.53 -32.96
C ASN A 3 11.64 48.20 -33.55
N THR A 4 10.91 48.25 -34.67
CA THR A 4 10.43 47.07 -35.41
C THR A 4 11.56 46.18 -35.93
N LYS A 5 12.68 46.75 -36.41
CA LYS A 5 13.82 45.96 -36.89
C LYS A 5 14.58 45.26 -35.77
N ARG A 6 14.62 45.86 -34.57
CA ARG A 6 15.27 45.26 -33.39
C ARG A 6 14.51 44.04 -32.87
N ASN A 7 13.17 44.12 -32.84
CA ASN A 7 12.34 43.00 -32.40
C ASN A 7 12.36 41.83 -33.38
N ILE A 8 12.41 42.10 -34.69
CA ILE A 8 12.55 41.05 -35.71
C ILE A 8 13.89 40.33 -35.56
N LEU A 9 14.99 41.05 -35.33
CA LEU A 9 16.31 40.45 -35.11
C LEU A 9 16.37 39.59 -33.83
N ILE A 10 15.67 40.00 -32.76
CA ILE A 10 15.59 39.22 -31.52
C ILE A 10 14.77 37.93 -31.71
N ILE A 11 13.65 38.00 -32.42
CA ILE A 11 12.81 36.83 -32.71
C ILE A 11 13.55 35.84 -33.63
N ILE A 12 14.25 36.34 -34.65
CA ILE A 12 15.09 35.50 -35.52
C ILE A 12 16.24 34.87 -34.71
N GLY A 13 16.87 35.64 -33.81
CA GLY A 13 17.90 35.12 -32.91
C GLY A 13 17.39 34.01 -31.99
N LEU A 14 16.20 34.17 -31.42
CA LEU A 14 15.55 33.16 -30.57
C LEU A 14 15.13 31.91 -31.36
N LEU A 15 14.63 32.08 -32.59
CA LEU A 15 14.29 30.94 -33.47
C LEU A 15 15.53 30.17 -33.92
N ILE A 16 16.64 30.85 -34.21
CA ILE A 16 17.92 30.20 -34.55
C ILE A 16 18.49 29.48 -33.32
N ALA A 17 18.40 30.08 -32.13
CA ALA A 17 18.83 29.43 -30.90
C ALA A 17 17.97 28.19 -30.55
N ALA A 18 16.64 28.27 -30.72
CA ALA A 18 15.72 27.15 -30.52
C ALA A 18 15.96 26.04 -31.55
N ALA A 19 16.19 26.38 -32.82
CA ALA A 19 16.56 25.42 -33.86
C ALA A 19 17.93 24.77 -33.58
N ALA A 20 18.92 25.54 -33.11
CA ALA A 20 20.24 25.01 -32.76
C ALA A 20 20.20 24.07 -31.54
N PHE A 21 19.34 24.35 -30.55
CA PHE A 21 19.12 23.49 -29.39
C PHE A 21 18.30 22.23 -29.75
N GLY A 22 17.30 22.38 -30.61
CA GLY A 22 16.49 21.28 -31.14
C GLY A 22 17.29 20.33 -32.04
N ILE A 23 18.21 20.85 -32.85
CA ILE A 23 19.10 20.04 -33.69
C ILE A 23 20.13 19.29 -32.83
N ARG A 24 20.66 19.89 -31.75
CA ARG A 24 21.57 19.18 -30.84
C ARG A 24 20.89 18.07 -30.04
N THR A 25 19.62 18.20 -29.71
CA THR A 25 18.85 17.15 -29.04
C THR A 25 18.37 16.07 -30.02
N ALA A 26 18.04 16.43 -31.26
CA ALA A 26 17.70 15.45 -32.32
C ALA A 26 18.91 14.70 -32.89
N LEU A 27 20.12 15.28 -32.82
CA LEU A 27 21.37 14.64 -33.28
C LEU A 27 22.18 14.00 -32.15
N ALA A 28 21.71 14.07 -30.89
CA ALA A 28 22.27 13.28 -29.81
C ALA A 28 21.84 11.82 -30.00
N GLN A 29 22.53 11.11 -30.90
CA GLN A 29 22.43 9.66 -30.93
C GLN A 29 22.82 9.13 -29.54
N PRO A 30 22.06 8.17 -28.97
CA PRO A 30 22.53 7.46 -27.79
C PRO A 30 23.92 6.92 -28.11
N GLN A 31 24.86 7.14 -27.17
CA GLN A 31 26.19 6.53 -27.27
C GLN A 31 25.98 5.03 -27.52
N PRO A 32 26.62 4.42 -28.54
CA PRO A 32 26.56 2.99 -28.72
C PRO A 32 26.98 2.33 -27.42
N VAL A 33 26.22 1.31 -26.99
CA VAL A 33 26.55 0.50 -25.82
C VAL A 33 28.01 0.04 -26.00
N PRO A 34 28.91 0.33 -25.05
CA PRO A 34 30.28 -0.15 -25.13
C PRO A 34 30.27 -1.66 -25.33
N ALA A 35 31.08 -2.17 -26.26
CA ALA A 35 31.24 -3.62 -26.41
C ALA A 35 31.58 -4.23 -25.05
N ALA A 36 30.92 -5.33 -24.70
CA ALA A 36 31.18 -6.07 -23.47
C ALA A 36 32.68 -6.38 -23.41
N LYS A 37 33.37 -5.84 -22.39
CA LYS A 37 34.76 -6.19 -22.14
C LYS A 37 34.76 -7.49 -21.37
N ALA A 38 35.61 -8.44 -21.77
CA ALA A 38 35.87 -9.64 -20.98
C ALA A 38 36.20 -9.27 -19.53
N SER A 39 35.62 -10.00 -18.58
CA SER A 39 36.00 -9.84 -17.18
C SER A 39 37.51 -10.07 -17.10
N PRO A 40 38.30 -9.10 -16.60
CA PRO A 40 39.76 -9.26 -16.51
C PRO A 40 40.18 -10.39 -15.55
N LEU A 41 39.21 -11.02 -14.89
CA LEU A 41 39.37 -12.07 -13.88
C LEU A 41 39.07 -13.48 -14.41
N HIS A 42 38.42 -13.63 -15.58
CA HIS A 42 38.08 -14.96 -16.11
C HIS A 42 39.15 -15.44 -17.12
N PRO A 43 39.94 -16.48 -16.80
CA PRO A 43 40.85 -17.09 -17.76
C PRO A 43 40.07 -17.92 -18.80
N THR A 44 40.77 -18.38 -19.84
CA THR A 44 40.30 -19.51 -20.66
C THR A 44 40.22 -20.78 -19.81
N PHE A 45 39.33 -21.71 -20.15
CA PHE A 45 39.08 -22.93 -19.37
C PHE A 45 38.63 -24.08 -20.27
N ALA A 46 38.83 -25.31 -19.83
CA ALA A 46 38.36 -26.49 -20.55
C ALA A 46 36.88 -26.74 -20.25
N LEU A 47 36.11 -27.15 -21.27
CA LEU A 47 34.77 -27.70 -21.04
C LEU A 47 34.90 -29.18 -20.70
N LEU A 48 34.37 -29.58 -19.54
CA LEU A 48 34.43 -30.94 -19.01
C LEU A 48 33.03 -31.56 -18.95
N ASP A 49 32.94 -32.87 -19.19
CA ASP A 49 31.72 -33.64 -18.93
C ASP A 49 31.61 -34.04 -17.45
N LYS A 50 30.53 -34.76 -17.11
CA LYS A 50 30.25 -35.18 -15.72
C LYS A 50 31.33 -36.06 -15.08
N ASP A 51 32.13 -36.75 -15.89
CA ASP A 51 33.20 -37.64 -15.44
C ASP A 51 34.55 -36.89 -15.37
N GLY A 52 34.55 -35.57 -15.62
CA GLY A 52 35.72 -34.71 -15.61
C GLY A 52 36.57 -34.84 -16.89
N GLN A 53 36.07 -35.47 -17.94
CA GLN A 53 36.77 -35.60 -19.21
C GLN A 53 36.49 -34.40 -20.12
N ASN A 54 37.50 -33.93 -20.86
CA ASN A 54 37.31 -32.86 -21.84
C ASN A 54 36.29 -33.28 -22.91
N VAL A 55 35.31 -32.41 -23.17
CA VAL A 55 34.18 -32.69 -24.07
C VAL A 55 34.60 -32.96 -25.52
N LEU A 56 35.74 -32.43 -25.98
CA LEU A 56 36.30 -32.75 -27.31
C LEU A 56 36.73 -34.21 -27.42
N THR A 57 37.09 -34.83 -26.28
CA THR A 57 37.51 -36.23 -26.23
C THR A 57 36.32 -37.15 -26.02
N SER A 58 35.40 -36.78 -25.13
CA SER A 58 34.28 -37.65 -24.75
C SER A 58 33.09 -37.55 -25.71
N GLY A 59 32.86 -36.39 -26.32
CA GLY A 59 31.65 -36.12 -27.11
C GLY A 59 30.38 -36.00 -26.27
N ASN A 60 30.50 -36.00 -24.94
CA ASN A 60 29.37 -35.97 -24.01
C ASN A 60 28.88 -34.54 -23.77
N ALA A 61 27.75 -34.44 -23.08
CA ALA A 61 27.24 -33.18 -22.53
C ALA A 61 28.22 -32.56 -21.53
N VAL A 62 28.32 -31.24 -21.51
CA VAL A 62 29.14 -30.49 -20.55
C VAL A 62 28.50 -30.49 -19.16
N SER A 63 29.32 -30.70 -18.14
CA SER A 63 29.00 -30.48 -16.74
C SER A 63 29.55 -29.12 -16.32
N THR A 64 28.67 -28.19 -15.97
CA THR A 64 29.05 -26.90 -15.38
C THR A 64 29.67 -27.09 -14.00
N MET A 65 29.27 -28.12 -13.25
CA MET A 65 29.83 -28.41 -11.94
C MET A 65 31.29 -28.84 -12.01
N GLN A 66 31.69 -29.62 -13.02
CA GLN A 66 33.09 -30.00 -13.27
C GLN A 66 33.87 -28.87 -13.96
N THR A 67 33.28 -28.25 -14.99
CA THR A 67 33.91 -27.19 -15.78
C THR A 67 34.24 -25.97 -14.92
N CYS A 68 33.25 -25.38 -14.25
CA CYS A 68 33.47 -24.24 -13.37
C CYS A 68 34.15 -24.65 -12.06
N GLY A 69 34.03 -25.94 -11.68
CA GLY A 69 34.70 -26.56 -10.54
C GLY A 69 36.23 -26.54 -10.60
N GLN A 70 36.82 -26.26 -11.77
CA GLN A 70 38.26 -26.08 -11.91
C GLN A 70 38.79 -24.84 -11.18
N CYS A 71 37.93 -23.84 -10.94
CA CYS A 71 38.30 -22.57 -10.30
C CYS A 71 37.38 -22.16 -9.15
N HIS A 72 36.16 -22.68 -9.11
CA HIS A 72 35.15 -22.37 -8.10
C HIS A 72 34.81 -23.60 -7.27
N ASP A 73 34.48 -23.41 -6.00
CA ASP A 73 33.87 -24.43 -5.16
C ASP A 73 32.39 -24.57 -5.53
N THR A 74 32.11 -25.31 -6.60
CA THR A 74 30.75 -25.48 -7.14
C THR A 74 29.83 -26.20 -6.16
N GLU A 75 30.36 -27.04 -5.26
CA GLU A 75 29.60 -27.65 -4.18
C GLU A 75 29.12 -26.61 -3.17
N PHE A 76 30.00 -25.70 -2.74
CA PHE A 76 29.61 -24.57 -1.88
C PHE A 76 28.54 -23.72 -2.56
N ILE A 77 28.75 -23.33 -3.82
CA ILE A 77 27.83 -22.47 -4.58
C ILE A 77 26.42 -23.09 -4.63
N GLN A 78 26.28 -24.38 -4.97
CA GLN A 78 24.96 -24.99 -5.08
C GLN A 78 24.25 -25.14 -3.73
N GLN A 79 25.00 -25.35 -2.64
CA GLN A 79 24.45 -25.45 -1.29
C GLN A 79 24.05 -24.09 -0.74
N HIS A 80 24.61 -23.02 -1.28
CA HIS A 80 24.30 -21.63 -0.96
C HIS A 80 23.57 -20.98 -2.12
N ALA A 81 22.51 -21.63 -2.61
CA ALA A 81 21.66 -21.11 -3.69
C ALA A 81 20.22 -21.56 -3.50
N PHE A 82 19.36 -20.70 -2.95
CA PHE A 82 17.92 -20.99 -2.88
C PHE A 82 17.29 -21.18 -4.28
N HIS A 83 17.85 -20.55 -5.32
CA HIS A 83 17.44 -20.77 -6.72
C HIS A 83 17.65 -22.23 -7.18
N SER A 84 18.53 -22.96 -6.52
CA SER A 84 18.75 -24.39 -6.72
C SER A 84 17.90 -25.23 -5.77
N ASP A 85 17.86 -24.90 -4.47
CA ASP A 85 17.13 -25.68 -3.46
C ASP A 85 15.61 -25.69 -3.68
N LEU A 86 15.03 -24.52 -3.96
CA LEU A 86 13.61 -24.34 -4.27
C LEU A 86 12.63 -24.91 -3.22
N GLY A 87 13.06 -25.08 -1.97
CA GLY A 87 12.27 -25.67 -0.89
C GLY A 87 12.42 -27.19 -0.75
N LEU A 88 13.44 -27.79 -1.37
CA LEU A 88 13.72 -29.21 -1.15
C LEU A 88 14.23 -29.47 0.27
N SER A 89 15.14 -28.64 0.77
CA SER A 89 15.77 -28.80 2.09
C SER A 89 14.76 -28.80 3.25
N ASP A 90 13.68 -28.03 3.14
CA ASP A 90 12.61 -27.93 4.14
C ASP A 90 11.35 -28.72 3.79
N TYR A 91 11.36 -29.52 2.71
CA TYR A 91 10.23 -30.34 2.29
C TYR A 91 9.80 -31.33 3.38
N ARG A 92 8.52 -31.34 3.73
CA ARG A 92 7.89 -32.28 4.68
C ARG A 92 6.57 -32.78 4.11
N ASN A 93 6.25 -34.06 4.30
CA ASN A 93 4.94 -34.58 3.94
C ASN A 93 3.86 -34.00 4.88
N THR A 94 2.82 -33.38 4.32
CA THR A 94 1.74 -32.73 5.06
C THR A 94 0.36 -33.16 4.56
N LYS A 95 -0.64 -33.01 5.42
CA LYS A 95 -2.05 -33.13 5.01
C LYS A 95 -2.56 -31.89 4.26
N GLU A 96 -1.83 -30.79 4.37
CA GLU A 96 -2.12 -29.52 3.71
C GLU A 96 -1.66 -29.53 2.25
N PHE A 97 -1.96 -28.45 1.52
CA PHE A 97 -1.50 -28.29 0.14
C PHE A 97 0.01 -28.04 0.03
N ASN A 98 0.60 -27.36 1.02
CA ASN A 98 2.00 -26.96 0.95
C ASN A 98 2.87 -27.95 1.74
N ALA A 99 3.86 -28.50 1.07
CA ALA A 99 4.86 -29.43 1.63
C ALA A 99 6.19 -28.73 1.95
N SER A 100 6.44 -27.54 1.41
CA SER A 100 7.67 -26.77 1.63
C SER A 100 7.38 -25.26 1.56
N THR A 101 8.40 -24.45 1.82
CA THR A 101 8.30 -23.00 1.66
C THR A 101 8.65 -22.48 0.26
N GLY A 102 9.32 -23.28 -0.57
CA GLY A 102 9.73 -22.92 -1.93
C GLY A 102 8.74 -23.37 -3.00
N THR A 103 9.06 -23.11 -4.27
CA THR A 103 8.18 -23.49 -5.40
C THR A 103 8.10 -25.00 -5.59
N PHE A 104 9.11 -25.76 -5.16
CA PHE A 104 9.06 -27.22 -5.16
C PHE A 104 8.35 -27.72 -3.91
N GLY A 105 7.05 -28.02 -4.03
CA GLY A 105 6.21 -28.51 -2.92
C GLY A 105 5.13 -27.54 -2.45
N LYS A 106 5.10 -26.32 -3.00
CA LYS A 106 4.00 -25.37 -2.80
C LYS A 106 2.93 -25.54 -3.87
N TRP A 107 1.66 -25.44 -3.47
CA TRP A 107 0.53 -25.40 -4.41
C TRP A 107 0.53 -24.09 -5.19
N ASP A 108 0.47 -24.20 -6.51
CA ASP A 108 0.34 -23.07 -7.42
C ASP A 108 -1.03 -23.08 -8.11
N PRO A 109 -2.00 -22.30 -7.61
CA PRO A 109 -3.33 -22.23 -8.22
C PRO A 109 -3.33 -21.56 -9.60
N LEU A 110 -2.28 -20.81 -9.97
CA LEU A 110 -2.22 -20.15 -11.27
C LEU A 110 -1.97 -21.16 -12.40
N THR A 111 -1.15 -22.18 -12.16
CA THR A 111 -0.93 -23.28 -13.11
C THR A 111 -1.91 -24.43 -12.92
N TYR A 112 -2.57 -24.51 -11.75
CA TYR A 112 -3.47 -25.61 -11.37
C TYR A 112 -2.81 -26.98 -11.40
N ARG A 113 -1.52 -27.02 -11.05
CA ARG A 113 -0.72 -28.24 -11.00
C ARG A 113 -0.13 -28.44 -9.61
N TYR A 114 -0.30 -29.65 -9.10
CA TYR A 114 0.04 -30.04 -7.73
C TYR A 114 1.18 -31.06 -7.73
N LEU A 115 2.29 -30.74 -7.06
CA LEU A 115 3.36 -31.70 -6.83
C LEU A 115 2.88 -32.74 -5.81
N SER A 116 2.53 -33.94 -6.30
CA SER A 116 2.01 -35.00 -5.45
C SER A 116 2.99 -35.39 -4.36
N GLN A 117 2.48 -35.47 -3.13
CA GLN A 117 3.20 -35.91 -1.96
C GLN A 117 3.22 -37.44 -1.90
N PRO A 118 4.17 -38.05 -1.16
CA PRO A 118 4.15 -39.49 -0.94
C PRO A 118 2.81 -39.90 -0.31
N GLU A 119 2.26 -41.03 -0.77
CA GLU A 119 1.00 -41.61 -0.29
C GLU A 119 -0.29 -40.88 -0.72
N ASP A 120 -0.20 -39.80 -1.49
CA ASP A 120 -1.40 -39.23 -2.11
C ASP A 120 -2.08 -40.27 -3.01
N GLU A 121 -3.41 -40.34 -2.92
CA GLU A 121 -4.22 -41.32 -3.67
C GLU A 121 -3.97 -41.24 -5.19
N ARG A 122 -3.71 -40.04 -5.70
CA ARG A 122 -3.58 -39.74 -7.13
C ARG A 122 -2.32 -38.92 -7.40
N LEU A 123 -1.60 -39.31 -8.44
CA LEU A 123 -0.51 -38.54 -9.02
C LEU A 123 -1.08 -37.44 -9.93
N ASP A 124 -0.67 -36.18 -9.70
CA ASP A 124 -0.87 -35.04 -10.62
C ASP A 124 0.47 -34.64 -11.25
N LEU A 125 1.45 -34.20 -10.44
CA LEU A 125 2.83 -34.03 -10.90
C LEU A 125 3.78 -34.95 -10.13
N SER A 126 4.54 -35.74 -10.88
CA SER A 126 5.79 -36.33 -10.39
C SER A 126 6.93 -35.30 -10.33
N THR A 127 8.07 -35.66 -9.72
CA THR A 127 9.27 -34.78 -9.75
C THR A 127 9.72 -34.49 -11.18
N ALA A 128 9.69 -35.48 -12.07
CA ALA A 128 10.06 -35.29 -13.48
C ALA A 128 9.06 -34.39 -14.21
N GLU A 129 7.75 -34.56 -13.98
CA GLU A 129 6.73 -33.71 -14.61
C GLU A 129 6.79 -32.27 -14.09
N TRP A 130 7.09 -32.08 -12.81
CA TRP A 130 7.30 -30.76 -12.23
C TRP A 130 8.48 -30.05 -12.88
N LEU A 131 9.59 -30.75 -13.15
CA LEU A 131 10.72 -30.20 -13.89
C LEU A 131 10.39 -29.93 -15.36
N ARG A 132 9.62 -30.79 -16.02
CA ARG A 132 9.17 -30.53 -17.41
C ARG A 132 8.29 -29.27 -17.49
N LEU A 133 7.48 -29.01 -16.47
CA LEU A 133 6.61 -27.85 -16.39
C LEU A 133 7.36 -26.57 -15.98
N ASN A 134 8.15 -26.62 -14.92
CA ASN A 134 8.75 -25.44 -14.27
C ASN A 134 10.24 -25.27 -14.56
N GLY A 135 10.91 -26.28 -15.12
CA GLY A 135 12.37 -26.37 -15.20
C GLY A 135 13.04 -25.29 -16.06
N TYR A 136 12.30 -24.65 -16.97
CA TYR A 136 12.81 -23.48 -17.68
C TYR A 136 13.20 -22.32 -16.74
N ARG A 137 12.57 -22.24 -15.55
CA ARG A 137 12.87 -21.27 -14.47
C ARG A 137 13.81 -21.78 -13.39
N VAL A 138 14.12 -23.07 -13.42
CA VAL A 138 14.98 -23.70 -12.42
C VAL A 138 16.39 -23.65 -12.94
N VAL A 139 17.34 -23.12 -12.17
CA VAL A 139 18.74 -23.05 -12.60
C VAL A 139 19.41 -24.43 -12.65
N GLY A 140 18.86 -25.42 -11.96
CA GLY A 140 19.38 -26.78 -11.82
C GLY A 140 19.77 -27.10 -10.38
N SER A 141 20.29 -28.29 -10.14
CA SER A 141 20.55 -28.84 -8.79
C SER A 141 19.28 -28.96 -7.94
N GLY A 142 19.41 -29.13 -6.62
CA GLY A 142 18.31 -29.34 -5.67
C GLY A 142 17.35 -30.44 -6.14
N PRO A 143 16.04 -30.17 -6.36
CA PRO A 143 15.07 -31.18 -6.77
C PRO A 143 15.32 -31.74 -8.18
N ALA A 144 16.26 -31.17 -8.94
CA ALA A 144 16.65 -31.65 -10.26
C ALA A 144 17.80 -32.67 -10.25
N THR A 145 18.47 -32.85 -9.09
CA THR A 145 19.56 -33.83 -8.90
C THR A 145 19.36 -34.70 -7.66
N THR A 146 18.58 -34.23 -6.69
CA THR A 146 18.44 -34.80 -5.35
C THR A 146 16.98 -35.12 -5.04
N SER A 147 16.76 -36.30 -4.48
CA SER A 147 15.44 -36.76 -4.00
C SER A 147 15.04 -36.06 -2.70
N ARG A 148 13.76 -36.16 -2.35
CA ARG A 148 13.16 -35.67 -1.10
C ARG A 148 13.84 -36.25 0.15
N ASP A 149 14.41 -37.46 0.04
CA ASP A 149 15.18 -38.12 1.10
C ASP A 149 16.69 -37.79 1.08
N GLY A 150 17.13 -36.85 0.23
CA GLY A 150 18.53 -36.40 0.15
C GLY A 150 19.48 -37.31 -0.64
N LYS A 151 18.96 -38.30 -1.39
CA LYS A 151 19.78 -39.18 -2.25
C LYS A 151 19.86 -38.64 -3.67
N PRO A 152 20.96 -38.87 -4.42
CA PRO A 152 21.00 -38.56 -5.85
C PRO A 152 19.87 -39.27 -6.60
N LEU A 153 19.15 -38.58 -7.47
CA LEU A 153 18.00 -39.13 -8.20
C LEU A 153 18.37 -40.36 -9.05
N GLU A 154 19.56 -40.37 -9.65
CA GLU A 154 20.09 -41.53 -10.40
C GLU A 154 20.29 -42.79 -9.55
N SER A 155 20.37 -42.64 -8.22
CA SER A 155 20.51 -43.76 -7.26
C SER A 155 19.16 -44.30 -6.78
N VAL A 156 18.05 -43.58 -7.01
CA VAL A 156 16.71 -43.98 -6.60
C VAL A 156 16.22 -45.10 -7.53
N SER A 157 15.64 -46.15 -6.94
CA SER A 157 15.13 -47.28 -7.73
C SER A 157 13.87 -46.89 -8.50
N ARG A 158 13.75 -47.36 -9.75
CA ARG A 158 12.57 -47.14 -10.60
C ARG A 158 11.36 -47.84 -9.99
N SER A 159 10.30 -47.09 -9.71
CA SER A 159 9.07 -47.63 -9.14
C SER A 159 7.89 -46.71 -9.47
N ALA A 160 6.80 -47.28 -9.96
CA ALA A 160 5.55 -46.55 -10.18
C ALA A 160 4.86 -46.16 -8.86
N GLN A 161 5.33 -46.68 -7.72
CA GLN A 161 4.84 -46.33 -6.38
C GLN A 161 5.61 -45.16 -5.75
N ASN A 162 6.74 -44.77 -6.33
CA ASN A 162 7.50 -43.60 -5.89
C ASN A 162 7.31 -42.47 -6.90
N TYR A 163 6.63 -41.39 -6.51
CA TYR A 163 6.37 -40.23 -7.36
C TYR A 163 7.64 -39.45 -7.76
N GLU A 164 8.80 -39.77 -7.19
CA GLU A 164 10.08 -39.26 -7.67
C GLU A 164 10.65 -40.06 -8.85
N THR A 165 10.19 -41.29 -9.05
CA THR A 165 10.57 -42.17 -10.16
C THR A 165 9.37 -42.67 -10.95
N ALA A 166 8.30 -41.89 -10.96
CA ALA A 166 7.07 -42.12 -11.70
C ALA A 166 6.80 -41.00 -12.72
N ILE A 167 5.92 -41.28 -13.66
CA ILE A 167 5.41 -40.31 -14.64
C ILE A 167 4.00 -40.73 -15.07
N LEU A 168 3.13 -39.77 -15.38
CA LEU A 168 1.84 -40.08 -16.00
C LEU A 168 1.99 -40.23 -17.52
N ASP A 169 1.37 -41.28 -18.06
CA ASP A 169 1.15 -41.40 -19.50
C ASP A 169 -0.02 -40.50 -19.96
N ALA A 170 -0.24 -40.44 -21.28
CA ALA A 170 -1.33 -39.63 -21.87
C ALA A 170 -2.74 -40.11 -21.49
N ASN A 171 -2.89 -41.31 -20.93
CA ASN A 171 -4.16 -41.87 -20.47
C ASN A 171 -4.34 -41.77 -18.95
N GLY A 172 -3.36 -41.19 -18.24
CA GLY A 172 -3.37 -41.08 -16.79
C GLY A 172 -2.90 -42.31 -16.02
N ALA A 173 -2.32 -43.30 -16.70
CA ALA A 173 -1.68 -44.44 -16.08
C ALA A 173 -0.28 -44.05 -15.58
N ILE A 174 0.11 -44.62 -14.43
CA ILE A 174 1.41 -44.33 -13.83
C ILE A 174 2.45 -45.29 -14.41
N GLU A 175 3.47 -44.74 -15.05
CA GLU A 175 4.66 -45.43 -15.54
C GLU A 175 5.89 -45.09 -14.70
N THR A 176 6.99 -45.82 -14.92
CA THR A 176 8.27 -45.56 -14.25
C THR A 176 9.12 -44.56 -15.03
N TRP A 177 9.67 -43.58 -14.34
CA TRP A 177 10.69 -42.66 -14.85
C TRP A 177 12.11 -43.19 -14.57
N ASP A 178 13.03 -42.98 -15.51
CA ASP A 178 14.42 -43.40 -15.40
C ASP A 178 15.40 -42.22 -15.42
N TRP A 179 15.85 -41.81 -14.24
CA TRP A 179 16.86 -40.75 -14.08
C TRP A 179 18.20 -41.07 -14.75
N LYS A 180 18.57 -42.34 -14.91
CA LYS A 180 19.82 -42.70 -15.59
C LYS A 180 19.76 -42.48 -17.10
N SER A 181 18.56 -42.54 -17.69
CA SER A 181 18.36 -42.28 -19.13
C SER A 181 18.09 -40.81 -19.40
N SER A 182 17.33 -40.12 -18.54
CA SER A 182 17.09 -38.69 -18.69
C SER A 182 18.32 -37.84 -18.34
N GLY A 183 19.19 -38.38 -17.48
CA GLY A 183 20.14 -37.60 -16.71
C GLY A 183 19.43 -36.71 -15.68
N THR A 184 20.23 -35.97 -14.91
CA THR A 184 19.78 -34.93 -13.98
C THR A 184 20.23 -33.56 -14.45
N MET A 185 19.54 -32.50 -14.04
CA MET A 185 19.89 -31.13 -14.44
C MET A 185 20.76 -30.48 -13.36
N GLU A 186 22.08 -30.46 -13.59
CA GLU A 186 23.03 -29.76 -12.72
C GLU A 186 22.82 -28.23 -12.74
N MET A 187 23.31 -27.53 -11.71
CA MET A 187 23.24 -26.06 -11.68
C MET A 187 23.93 -25.45 -12.90
N ASN A 188 23.18 -24.72 -13.70
CA ASN A 188 23.62 -24.21 -14.98
C ASN A 188 24.21 -22.80 -14.85
N CYS A 189 25.52 -22.72 -14.58
CA CYS A 189 26.26 -21.46 -14.48
C CYS A 189 26.11 -20.58 -15.74
N PHE A 190 25.92 -21.19 -16.91
CA PHE A 190 25.82 -20.48 -18.18
C PHE A 190 24.60 -19.56 -18.29
N LEU A 191 23.51 -19.82 -17.54
CA LEU A 191 22.30 -18.99 -17.57
C LEU A 191 22.59 -17.54 -17.16
N CYS A 192 23.42 -17.36 -16.14
CA CYS A 192 23.71 -16.05 -15.56
C CYS A 192 25.02 -15.46 -16.09
N HIS A 193 25.97 -16.32 -16.48
CA HIS A 193 27.34 -15.90 -16.79
C HIS A 193 27.63 -15.78 -18.30
N LEU A 194 26.70 -16.18 -19.17
CA LEU A 194 26.79 -15.91 -20.61
C LEU A 194 26.06 -14.61 -20.98
N GLU A 195 26.57 -13.93 -22.00
CA GLU A 195 25.89 -12.77 -22.58
C GLU A 195 24.55 -13.16 -23.24
N LYS A 196 24.52 -14.32 -23.93
CA LYS A 196 23.37 -14.79 -24.71
C LYS A 196 23.18 -16.30 -24.55
N PRO A 197 22.77 -16.77 -23.36
CA PRO A 197 22.41 -18.17 -23.16
C PRO A 197 21.22 -18.55 -24.05
N ASN A 198 21.24 -19.73 -24.66
CA ASN A 198 20.11 -20.23 -25.44
C ASN A 198 19.06 -20.88 -24.51
N THR A 199 18.17 -20.04 -23.98
CA THR A 199 17.13 -20.44 -23.02
C THR A 199 16.01 -21.25 -23.66
N GLU A 200 15.72 -21.01 -24.94
CA GLU A 200 14.69 -21.69 -25.71
C GLU A 200 15.08 -23.15 -25.95
N ALA A 201 16.29 -23.40 -26.49
CA ALA A 201 16.78 -24.75 -26.71
C ALA A 201 16.87 -25.51 -25.38
N ARG A 202 17.41 -24.87 -24.33
CA ARG A 202 17.42 -25.47 -22.99
C ARG A 202 16.02 -25.91 -22.54
N SER A 203 15.03 -25.05 -22.70
CA SER A 203 13.64 -25.33 -22.29
C SER A 203 13.05 -26.50 -23.07
N GLU A 204 13.33 -26.61 -24.37
CA GLU A 204 12.89 -27.74 -25.19
C GLU A 204 13.45 -29.09 -24.68
N PHE A 205 14.75 -29.16 -24.38
CA PHE A 205 15.35 -30.37 -23.80
C PHE A 205 14.73 -30.74 -22.45
N ILE A 206 14.46 -29.75 -21.59
CA ILE A 206 13.83 -29.96 -20.28
C ILE A 206 12.40 -30.47 -20.44
N GLN A 207 11.59 -29.86 -21.30
CA GLN A 207 10.20 -30.26 -21.54
C GLN A 207 10.08 -31.66 -22.15
N ASN A 208 11.08 -32.06 -22.96
CA ASN A 208 11.23 -33.41 -23.49
C ASN A 208 11.78 -34.42 -22.47
N GLY A 209 12.11 -33.97 -21.25
CA GLY A 209 12.63 -34.82 -20.17
C GLY A 209 14.09 -35.23 -20.36
N SER A 210 14.84 -34.55 -21.22
CA SER A 210 16.27 -34.75 -21.44
C SER A 210 17.09 -33.83 -20.53
N PHE A 211 16.95 -34.02 -19.22
CA PHE A 211 17.50 -33.11 -18.20
C PHE A 211 19.02 -33.00 -18.21
N GLY A 212 19.74 -34.12 -18.43
CA GLY A 212 21.21 -34.14 -18.49
C GLY A 212 21.81 -33.34 -19.65
N ASN A 213 21.00 -33.00 -20.65
CA ASN A 213 21.41 -32.24 -21.82
C ASN A 213 21.14 -30.72 -21.70
N ALA A 214 20.40 -30.29 -20.67
CA ALA A 214 19.94 -28.91 -20.53
C ALA A 214 21.07 -27.87 -20.50
N ASN A 215 22.18 -28.18 -19.82
CA ASN A 215 23.31 -27.22 -19.68
C ASN A 215 24.05 -27.07 -21.01
N THR A 216 24.23 -28.16 -21.76
CA THR A 216 24.87 -28.14 -23.08
C THR A 216 24.00 -27.42 -24.11
N ALA A 217 22.68 -27.62 -24.06
CA ALA A 217 21.72 -26.92 -24.94
C ALA A 217 21.80 -25.39 -24.81
N THR A 218 22.25 -24.88 -23.66
CA THR A 218 22.44 -23.43 -23.43
C THR A 218 23.54 -22.83 -24.32
N LEU A 219 24.46 -23.65 -24.82
CA LEU A 219 25.57 -23.24 -25.70
C LEU A 219 25.20 -23.26 -27.19
N LEU A 220 24.02 -23.78 -27.55
CA LEU A 220 23.60 -23.88 -28.95
C LEU A 220 23.50 -22.49 -29.61
N GLY A 221 24.06 -22.37 -30.81
CA GLY A 221 24.10 -21.10 -31.55
C GLY A 221 25.29 -20.20 -31.24
N LEU A 222 26.13 -20.56 -30.25
CA LEU A 222 27.39 -19.83 -29.94
C LEU A 222 28.58 -20.32 -30.79
N GLY A 223 28.37 -21.30 -31.68
CA GLY A 223 29.43 -21.89 -32.51
C GLY A 223 30.39 -22.82 -31.73
N VAL A 224 30.04 -23.21 -30.51
CA VAL A 224 30.84 -24.11 -29.65
C VAL A 224 30.44 -25.57 -29.84
N VAL A 225 29.14 -25.83 -29.98
CA VAL A 225 28.57 -27.17 -30.05
C VAL A 225 27.30 -27.15 -30.90
N ASP A 226 27.07 -28.25 -31.63
CA ASP A 226 25.82 -28.56 -32.33
C ASP A 226 25.22 -29.87 -31.78
N PHE A 227 23.93 -30.08 -32.02
CA PHE A 227 23.24 -31.30 -31.63
C PHE A 227 22.74 -32.08 -32.85
N GLU A 228 23.18 -33.32 -33.03
CA GLU A 228 22.66 -34.19 -34.08
C GLU A 228 21.49 -35.03 -33.55
N SER A 229 20.27 -34.60 -33.88
CA SER A 229 19.03 -35.23 -33.42
C SER A 229 18.84 -36.67 -33.93
N SER A 230 19.45 -37.02 -35.07
CA SER A 230 19.32 -38.36 -35.67
C SER A 230 20.05 -39.44 -34.87
N THR A 231 21.15 -39.07 -34.23
CA THR A 231 22.00 -39.95 -33.42
C THR A 231 21.91 -39.65 -31.92
N ASN A 232 21.24 -38.55 -31.54
CA ASN A 232 21.14 -38.05 -30.17
C ASN A 232 22.52 -37.78 -29.55
N THR A 233 23.41 -37.14 -30.32
CA THR A 233 24.81 -36.88 -29.93
C THR A 233 25.21 -35.41 -30.09
N TRP A 234 26.09 -34.95 -29.21
CA TRP A 234 26.71 -33.63 -29.29
C TRP A 234 27.91 -33.64 -30.25
N ILE A 235 28.02 -32.60 -31.08
CA ILE A 235 29.14 -32.39 -32.00
C ILE A 235 29.85 -31.11 -31.58
N TRP A 236 30.98 -31.26 -30.92
CA TRP A 236 31.79 -30.14 -30.44
C TRP A 236 32.65 -29.55 -31.55
N ASN A 237 32.65 -28.23 -31.70
CA ASN A 237 33.45 -27.52 -32.69
C ASN A 237 34.92 -27.41 -32.22
N PRO A 238 35.88 -28.12 -32.84
CA PRO A 238 37.28 -28.05 -32.42
C PRO A 238 37.89 -26.66 -32.61
N GLU A 239 37.38 -25.85 -33.53
CA GLU A 239 37.87 -24.48 -33.77
C GLU A 239 37.56 -23.53 -32.61
N ALA A 240 36.55 -23.86 -31.79
CA ALA A 240 36.19 -23.10 -30.60
C ALA A 240 37.22 -23.22 -29.46
N PHE A 241 38.15 -24.17 -29.57
CA PHE A 241 39.16 -24.46 -28.56
C PHE A 241 40.57 -24.15 -29.08
N ASP A 242 41.47 -23.83 -28.16
CA ASP A 242 42.87 -23.57 -28.46
C ASP A 242 43.74 -24.85 -28.42
N GLU A 243 45.06 -24.68 -28.57
CA GLU A 243 46.03 -25.77 -28.57
C GLU A 243 46.08 -26.54 -27.23
N THR A 244 45.59 -25.93 -26.14
CA THR A 244 45.46 -26.54 -24.81
C THR A 244 44.08 -27.15 -24.56
N SER A 245 43.20 -27.19 -25.58
CA SER A 245 41.81 -27.63 -25.46
C SER A 245 40.97 -26.78 -24.50
N GLU A 246 41.34 -25.50 -24.34
CA GLU A 246 40.58 -24.50 -23.60
C GLU A 246 39.70 -23.68 -24.55
N LEU A 247 38.53 -23.27 -24.08
CA LEU A 247 37.54 -22.51 -24.84
C LEU A 247 38.07 -21.09 -25.11
N LYS A 248 38.10 -20.71 -26.40
CA LYS A 248 38.54 -19.37 -26.80
C LYS A 248 37.48 -18.33 -26.45
N SER A 249 37.95 -17.18 -25.95
CA SER A 249 37.09 -16.05 -25.54
C SER A 249 36.31 -15.39 -26.68
N GLU A 250 36.68 -15.66 -27.94
CA GLU A 250 35.96 -15.19 -29.12
C GLU A 250 34.63 -15.93 -29.37
N PHE A 251 34.45 -17.13 -28.81
CA PHE A 251 33.21 -17.90 -28.89
C PHE A 251 32.33 -17.68 -27.67
N VAL A 252 32.91 -17.73 -26.48
CA VAL A 252 32.20 -17.58 -25.21
C VAL A 252 33.00 -16.67 -24.30
N ASN A 253 32.34 -15.64 -23.79
CA ASN A 253 32.90 -14.73 -22.81
C ASN A 253 32.06 -14.78 -21.54
N ILE A 254 32.71 -15.10 -20.41
CA ILE A 254 32.07 -15.12 -19.10
C ILE A 254 31.99 -13.69 -18.55
N GLN A 255 30.82 -13.32 -18.06
CA GLN A 255 30.52 -12.01 -17.50
C GLN A 255 29.78 -12.08 -16.16
N ASP A 256 29.61 -10.93 -15.52
CA ASP A 256 28.69 -10.75 -14.41
C ASP A 256 27.23 -10.84 -14.92
N PRO A 257 26.27 -11.30 -14.09
CA PRO A 257 24.87 -11.40 -14.50
C PRO A 257 24.27 -10.03 -14.86
N THR A 258 23.58 -9.98 -16.00
CA THR A 258 22.88 -8.77 -16.48
C THR A 258 21.38 -8.85 -16.22
N ASN A 259 20.68 -7.72 -16.34
CA ASN A 259 19.22 -7.68 -16.24
C ASN A 259 18.53 -8.62 -17.24
N ALA A 260 19.11 -8.82 -18.43
CA ALA A 260 18.56 -9.74 -19.43
C ALA A 260 18.67 -11.21 -19.00
N ASN A 261 19.74 -11.59 -18.27
CA ASN A 261 19.85 -12.93 -17.70
C ASN A 261 18.75 -13.17 -16.64
N CYS A 262 18.49 -12.18 -15.78
CA CYS A 262 17.42 -12.26 -14.78
C CYS A 262 16.02 -12.32 -15.43
N ALA A 263 15.82 -11.59 -16.53
CA ALA A 263 14.55 -11.51 -17.26
C ALA A 263 14.07 -12.88 -17.75
N ALA A 264 15.00 -13.77 -18.12
CA ALA A 264 14.69 -15.10 -18.65
C ALA A 264 13.80 -15.96 -17.74
N CYS A 265 13.78 -15.69 -16.42
CA CYS A 265 12.98 -16.44 -15.46
C CYS A 265 11.96 -15.59 -14.69
N HIS A 266 12.17 -14.27 -14.56
CA HIS A 266 11.39 -13.42 -13.65
C HIS A 266 10.30 -12.58 -14.32
N GLY A 267 10.55 -11.93 -15.45
CA GLY A 267 9.60 -10.98 -16.02
C GLY A 267 10.19 -10.08 -17.09
N GLU A 268 9.39 -9.12 -17.55
CA GLU A 268 9.76 -8.21 -18.64
C GLU A 268 10.85 -7.22 -18.20
N VAL A 269 12.06 -7.42 -18.73
CA VAL A 269 13.16 -6.45 -18.65
C VAL A 269 13.55 -6.03 -20.05
N HIS A 270 13.16 -4.80 -20.43
CA HIS A 270 13.39 -4.30 -21.77
C HIS A 270 14.61 -3.38 -21.79
N ALA A 271 15.74 -3.93 -22.25
CA ALA A 271 17.01 -3.22 -22.43
C ALA A 271 17.25 -2.72 -23.87
N SER A 272 16.35 -3.03 -24.80
CA SER A 272 16.47 -2.69 -26.22
C SER A 272 16.08 -1.23 -26.52
N GLN A 273 16.56 -0.71 -27.65
CA GLN A 273 16.13 0.59 -28.20
C GLN A 273 14.79 0.50 -28.96
N GLU A 274 14.37 -0.71 -29.33
CA GLU A 274 13.09 -0.93 -30.02
C GLU A 274 11.91 -0.55 -29.12
N PRO A 275 10.76 -0.12 -29.69
CA PRO A 275 9.56 0.15 -28.91
C PRO A 275 9.15 -1.06 -28.08
N LEU A 276 9.04 -0.87 -26.76
CA LEU A 276 8.71 -1.94 -25.82
C LEU A 276 7.32 -2.49 -26.10
N THR A 277 7.22 -3.81 -26.24
CA THR A 277 5.97 -4.57 -26.23
C THR A 277 6.12 -5.68 -25.20
N TYR A 278 5.03 -6.10 -24.58
CA TYR A 278 5.03 -7.23 -23.65
C TYR A 278 3.83 -8.13 -23.90
N THR A 279 3.91 -9.34 -23.38
CA THR A 279 2.78 -10.27 -23.31
C THR A 279 2.15 -10.17 -21.93
N ALA A 280 1.03 -9.46 -21.83
CA ALA A 280 0.24 -9.28 -20.63
C ALA A 280 -0.33 -10.62 -20.12
N CYS A 281 -0.34 -10.78 -18.80
CA CYS A 281 -0.89 -11.94 -18.07
C CYS A 281 -0.32 -13.30 -18.50
N ASP A 282 0.85 -13.30 -19.14
CA ASP A 282 1.52 -14.52 -19.55
C ASP A 282 2.39 -15.05 -18.42
N LEU A 283 2.06 -16.25 -17.95
CA LEU A 283 2.80 -16.86 -16.87
C LEU A 283 4.23 -17.21 -17.25
N ASP A 284 4.67 -17.11 -18.52
CA ASP A 284 6.08 -17.15 -18.94
C ASP A 284 6.90 -15.95 -18.44
N TYR A 285 6.23 -14.83 -18.13
CA TYR A 285 6.79 -13.61 -17.52
C TYR A 285 6.10 -13.32 -16.18
N PRO A 286 6.39 -14.09 -15.12
CA PRO A 286 5.49 -14.23 -13.97
C PRO A 286 5.37 -12.95 -13.16
N GLN A 287 6.44 -12.18 -13.00
CA GLN A 287 6.38 -10.89 -12.31
C GLN A 287 5.51 -9.89 -13.09
N THR A 288 5.66 -9.82 -14.41
CA THR A 288 4.84 -8.96 -15.26
C THR A 288 3.39 -9.43 -15.31
N ALA A 289 3.14 -10.74 -15.38
CA ALA A 289 1.79 -11.29 -15.37
C ALA A 289 1.09 -11.09 -14.03
N THR A 290 1.78 -11.29 -12.91
CA THR A 290 1.17 -11.21 -11.58
C THR A 290 1.05 -9.79 -11.05
N THR A 291 1.84 -8.82 -11.52
CA THR A 291 1.78 -7.44 -11.01
C THR A 291 1.84 -6.34 -12.06
N GLY A 292 2.12 -6.62 -13.32
CA GLY A 292 2.32 -5.58 -14.35
C GLY A 292 3.65 -4.83 -14.20
N GLN A 293 4.60 -5.34 -13.42
CA GLN A 293 5.96 -4.77 -13.35
C GLN A 293 6.70 -4.96 -14.67
N VAL A 294 7.35 -3.90 -15.13
CA VAL A 294 8.13 -3.82 -16.37
C VAL A 294 9.38 -3.00 -16.08
N VAL A 295 10.53 -3.66 -16.13
CA VAL A 295 11.82 -2.99 -15.86
C VAL A 295 12.37 -2.43 -17.17
N SER A 296 12.17 -1.12 -17.40
CA SER A 296 12.73 -0.47 -18.59
C SER A 296 13.03 1.01 -18.37
N SER A 297 14.15 1.44 -18.95
CA SER A 297 14.54 2.85 -19.05
C SER A 297 13.76 3.60 -20.13
N GLN A 298 13.07 2.88 -21.03
CA GLN A 298 12.30 3.48 -22.11
C GLN A 298 11.14 4.32 -21.55
N LYS A 299 10.86 5.45 -22.19
CA LYS A 299 9.66 6.24 -21.88
C LYS A 299 8.40 5.45 -22.23
N ILE A 300 7.40 5.50 -21.36
CA ILE A 300 6.12 4.81 -21.57
C ILE A 300 5.47 5.27 -22.89
N SER A 301 5.51 6.56 -23.19
CA SER A 301 5.00 7.14 -24.43
C SER A 301 5.71 6.63 -25.71
N ALA A 302 6.93 6.10 -25.59
CA ALA A 302 7.71 5.56 -26.69
C ALA A 302 7.52 4.05 -26.90
N SER A 303 6.76 3.38 -26.03
CA SER A 303 6.45 1.94 -26.15
C SER A 303 5.68 1.61 -27.43
N GLY A 304 5.65 0.34 -27.82
CA GLY A 304 4.77 -0.19 -28.88
C GLY A 304 3.34 -0.46 -28.42
N VAL A 305 3.01 -0.19 -27.16
CA VAL A 305 1.72 -0.56 -26.53
C VAL A 305 0.64 0.48 -26.82
N ASN A 306 -0.60 0.03 -27.05
CA ASN A 306 -1.77 0.89 -27.19
C ASN A 306 -2.30 1.35 -25.81
N LEU A 307 -1.64 2.35 -25.22
CA LEU A 307 -1.92 2.85 -23.87
C LEU A 307 -2.94 4.01 -23.86
N SER A 308 -3.82 4.01 -22.87
CA SER A 308 -4.65 5.17 -22.55
C SER A 308 -3.79 6.36 -22.16
N GLY A 309 -4.06 7.54 -22.73
CA GLY A 309 -3.30 8.76 -22.45
C GLY A 309 -1.82 8.71 -22.84
N LYS A 310 -1.39 7.76 -23.69
CA LYS A 310 0.02 7.46 -23.99
C LYS A 310 0.92 8.69 -24.23
N ASN A 311 0.43 9.69 -24.95
CA ASN A 311 1.22 10.87 -25.32
C ASN A 311 1.64 11.71 -24.11
N ASP A 312 0.91 11.62 -22.99
CA ASP A 312 1.20 12.36 -21.76
C ASP A 312 2.15 11.60 -20.82
N LEU A 313 2.41 10.32 -21.09
CA LEU A 313 3.23 9.43 -20.24
C LEU A 313 4.74 9.56 -20.55
N ASN A 314 5.32 10.72 -20.24
CA ASN A 314 6.71 11.08 -20.59
C ASN A 314 7.78 10.54 -19.60
N ARG A 315 7.40 9.73 -18.62
CA ARG A 315 8.33 9.06 -17.69
C ARG A 315 8.80 7.71 -18.23
N SER A 316 9.92 7.21 -17.69
CA SER A 316 10.36 5.82 -17.88
C SER A 316 9.41 4.85 -17.19
N TRP A 317 9.39 3.59 -17.64
CA TRP A 317 8.66 2.52 -16.93
C TRP A 317 9.19 2.37 -15.50
N ASP A 318 10.50 2.32 -15.32
CA ASP A 318 11.17 2.28 -14.02
C ASP A 318 12.34 3.28 -13.95
N ILE A 319 12.33 4.16 -12.95
CA ILE A 319 13.39 5.15 -12.75
C ILE A 319 14.75 4.50 -12.44
N HIS A 320 14.78 3.34 -11.78
CA HIS A 320 16.02 2.64 -11.47
C HIS A 320 16.69 2.13 -12.74
N ALA A 321 15.90 1.61 -13.68
CA ALA A 321 16.38 1.24 -15.02
C ALA A 321 16.85 2.46 -15.82
N GLU A 322 16.15 3.60 -15.76
CA GLU A 322 16.60 4.89 -16.34
C GLU A 322 17.95 5.34 -15.77
N ARG A 323 18.21 5.03 -14.48
CA ARG A 323 19.49 5.30 -13.80
C ARG A 323 20.53 4.21 -13.98
N GLN A 324 20.27 3.22 -14.84
CA GLN A 324 21.18 2.13 -15.20
C GLN A 324 21.54 1.18 -14.04
N LEU A 325 20.73 1.15 -12.98
CA LEU A 325 20.88 0.14 -11.94
C LEU A 325 20.61 -1.25 -12.52
N GLN A 326 21.49 -2.19 -12.19
CA GLN A 326 21.34 -3.60 -12.52
C GLN A 326 20.56 -4.33 -11.41
N CYS A 327 19.92 -5.44 -11.73
CA CYS A 327 19.25 -6.30 -10.77
C CYS A 327 20.20 -6.73 -9.65
N THR A 328 21.46 -7.04 -10.00
CA THR A 328 22.52 -7.44 -9.07
C THR A 328 23.01 -6.33 -8.15
N ASP A 329 22.75 -5.05 -8.45
CA ASP A 329 23.06 -3.94 -7.53
C ASP A 329 22.16 -3.95 -6.28
N CYS A 330 20.96 -4.54 -6.40
CA CYS A 330 20.02 -4.74 -5.30
C CYS A 330 19.99 -6.19 -4.82
N HIS A 331 20.05 -7.15 -5.75
CA HIS A 331 20.08 -8.59 -5.51
C HIS A 331 21.51 -9.15 -5.57
N TYR A 332 22.40 -8.61 -4.74
CA TYR A 332 23.80 -8.99 -4.69
C TYR A 332 24.01 -10.30 -3.92
N ALA A 333 25.14 -10.98 -4.17
CA ALA A 333 25.62 -12.11 -3.37
C ALA A 333 25.92 -11.66 -1.92
N LEU A 334 25.38 -12.35 -0.91
CA LEU A 334 25.45 -11.89 0.48
C LEU A 334 26.88 -11.76 1.03
N ASN A 335 27.80 -12.56 0.52
CA ASN A 335 29.20 -12.54 0.92
C ASN A 335 30.09 -11.65 0.03
N ASN A 336 29.49 -10.83 -0.85
CA ASN A 336 30.24 -9.93 -1.72
C ASN A 336 30.99 -8.86 -0.88
N PRO A 337 32.33 -8.79 -0.97
CA PRO A 337 33.12 -7.89 -0.15
C PRO A 337 32.86 -6.40 -0.41
N ALA A 338 32.31 -6.03 -1.58
CA ALA A 338 31.91 -4.66 -1.87
C ALA A 338 30.75 -4.16 -0.98
N HIS A 339 29.96 -5.09 -0.44
CA HIS A 339 28.80 -4.80 0.41
C HIS A 339 29.06 -5.13 1.90
N ALA A 340 30.27 -5.56 2.26
CA ALA A 340 30.59 -6.02 3.62
C ALA A 340 30.47 -4.93 4.72
N PHE A 341 30.51 -3.65 4.36
CA PHE A 341 30.26 -2.54 5.29
C PHE A 341 28.82 -2.48 5.82
N GLU A 342 27.91 -3.29 5.27
CA GLU A 342 26.46 -3.20 5.45
C GLU A 342 25.88 -4.34 6.28
N ALA A 343 26.66 -5.41 6.52
CA ALA A 343 26.39 -6.45 7.52
C ALA A 343 26.49 -5.92 8.98
N ARG A 344 26.27 -4.61 9.18
CA ARG A 344 26.36 -3.91 10.48
C ARG A 344 25.41 -4.48 11.53
N GLY A 345 24.32 -5.14 11.11
CA GLY A 345 23.37 -5.77 12.02
C GLY A 345 24.00 -6.83 12.93
N ASP A 346 25.05 -7.51 12.46
CA ASP A 346 25.71 -8.60 13.19
C ASP A 346 26.98 -8.18 13.94
N ASN A 347 27.41 -6.93 13.76
CA ASN A 347 28.55 -6.42 14.49
C ASN A 347 28.17 -6.15 15.95
N PRO A 348 29.01 -6.54 16.93
CA PRO A 348 28.83 -6.12 18.30
C PRO A 348 28.68 -4.59 18.38
N GLU A 349 27.79 -4.06 19.24
CA GLU A 349 27.47 -2.61 19.30
C GLU A 349 28.70 -1.68 19.43
N HIS A 350 29.82 -2.19 19.96
CA HIS A 350 31.07 -1.45 20.12
C HIS A 350 31.95 -1.40 18.85
N LEU A 351 31.66 -2.20 17.82
CA LEU A 351 32.45 -2.34 16.61
C LEU A 351 31.83 -1.53 15.46
N LYS A 352 32.46 -0.40 15.12
CA LYS A 352 31.99 0.50 14.05
C LYS A 352 32.32 0.01 12.63
N TYR A 353 33.32 -0.85 12.51
CA TYR A 353 33.79 -1.43 11.26
C TYR A 353 34.43 -2.78 11.58
N ASP A 354 33.97 -3.83 10.90
CA ASP A 354 34.61 -5.14 10.97
C ASP A 354 35.62 -5.27 9.83
N PRO A 355 36.92 -5.34 10.12
CA PRO A 355 37.93 -5.52 9.08
C PRO A 355 37.95 -6.94 8.47
N ARG A 356 37.17 -7.89 8.99
CA ARG A 356 37.13 -9.29 8.53
C ARG A 356 36.26 -9.49 7.28
N THR A 357 36.52 -8.71 6.22
CA THR A 357 35.88 -8.93 4.93
C THR A 357 36.57 -10.07 4.18
N LEU A 358 35.82 -10.85 3.39
CA LEU A 358 36.40 -11.87 2.52
C LEU A 358 37.40 -11.24 1.54
N GLU A 359 38.53 -11.90 1.33
CA GLU A 359 39.45 -11.53 0.27
C GLU A 359 38.80 -11.78 -1.09
N ILE A 360 39.09 -10.97 -2.10
CA ILE A 360 38.44 -11.08 -3.42
C ILE A 360 38.65 -12.49 -4.02
N GLY A 361 39.82 -13.09 -3.85
CA GLY A 361 40.08 -14.45 -4.32
C GLY A 361 39.20 -15.51 -3.64
N GLU A 362 38.95 -15.37 -2.34
CA GLU A 362 38.08 -16.28 -1.58
C GLU A 362 36.61 -16.12 -1.97
N TYR A 363 36.17 -14.88 -2.19
CA TYR A 363 34.84 -14.60 -2.74
C TYR A 363 34.67 -15.17 -4.15
N LEU A 364 35.68 -15.07 -5.01
CA LEU A 364 35.63 -15.65 -6.35
C LEU A 364 35.60 -17.17 -6.32
N GLU A 365 36.31 -17.83 -5.39
CA GLU A 365 36.24 -19.28 -5.23
C GLU A 365 34.89 -19.74 -4.65
N ARG A 366 34.33 -18.99 -3.68
CA ARG A 366 33.10 -19.32 -2.94
C ARG A 366 32.07 -18.18 -2.93
N PRO A 367 31.53 -17.77 -4.09
CA PRO A 367 30.49 -16.75 -4.13
C PRO A 367 29.16 -17.33 -3.62
N ASP A 368 28.53 -16.65 -2.66
CA ASP A 368 27.20 -17.02 -2.16
C ASP A 368 26.14 -16.68 -3.21
N HIS A 369 25.39 -17.70 -3.66
CA HIS A 369 24.33 -17.57 -4.67
C HIS A 369 22.93 -17.48 -4.04
N ASN A 370 22.86 -17.32 -2.72
CA ASN A 370 21.72 -16.73 -2.05
C ASN A 370 21.79 -15.23 -2.30
N PHE A 371 21.02 -14.76 -3.26
CA PHE A 371 20.97 -13.34 -3.58
C PHE A 371 20.14 -12.58 -2.55
N ALA A 372 20.59 -11.36 -2.25
CA ALA A 372 19.90 -10.46 -1.36
C ALA A 372 18.45 -10.28 -1.79
N ARG A 373 17.51 -10.41 -0.85
CA ARG A 373 16.08 -10.41 -1.13
C ARG A 373 15.34 -9.38 -0.29
N GLY A 374 14.48 -8.62 -0.96
CA GLY A 374 13.53 -7.70 -0.33
C GLY A 374 12.41 -8.44 0.40
N GLN A 375 11.60 -7.68 1.11
CA GLN A 375 10.42 -8.23 1.79
C GLN A 375 9.24 -8.28 0.80
N SER A 376 8.66 -9.46 0.60
CA SER A 376 7.52 -9.66 -0.31
C SER A 376 6.42 -10.52 0.33
N ALA A 377 5.20 -10.41 -0.21
CA ALA A 377 4.03 -11.19 0.17
C ALA A 377 4.31 -12.70 0.20
N GLN A 378 5.12 -13.21 -0.72
CA GLN A 378 5.60 -14.60 -0.73
C GLN A 378 6.66 -14.82 0.35
N PHE A 379 6.37 -14.36 1.57
CA PHE A 379 7.32 -14.23 2.67
C PHE A 379 7.94 -15.56 3.05
N ASN A 380 7.21 -16.66 2.97
CA ASN A 380 7.74 -17.95 3.40
C ASN A 380 8.85 -18.50 2.51
N VAL A 381 8.92 -18.13 1.22
CA VAL A 381 10.05 -18.50 0.34
C VAL A 381 11.36 -18.06 1.01
N ALA A 382 12.46 -18.82 0.91
CA ALA A 382 13.80 -18.46 1.40
C ALA A 382 13.81 -17.62 2.70
N PRO A 383 13.23 -18.12 3.81
CA PRO A 383 12.92 -17.30 4.97
C PRO A 383 14.18 -16.75 5.66
N GLU A 384 15.32 -17.41 5.53
CA GLU A 384 16.62 -16.97 5.99
C GLU A 384 17.17 -15.74 5.27
N LEU A 385 16.69 -15.45 4.05
CA LEU A 385 17.19 -14.32 3.23
C LEU A 385 16.34 -13.06 3.36
N LYS A 386 15.32 -13.05 4.22
CA LYS A 386 14.39 -11.93 4.38
C LYS A 386 15.11 -10.65 4.80
N GLY A 387 14.85 -9.56 4.07
CA GLY A 387 15.35 -8.24 4.44
C GLY A 387 16.86 -8.06 4.27
N THR A 388 17.52 -8.99 3.57
CA THR A 388 18.95 -8.88 3.24
C THR A 388 19.22 -7.87 2.14
N MET A 389 18.21 -7.54 1.32
CA MET A 389 18.28 -6.47 0.32
C MET A 389 18.15 -5.09 0.98
N ARG A 390 18.90 -4.13 0.44
CA ARG A 390 18.78 -2.70 0.76
C ARG A 390 17.35 -2.20 0.56
N ARG A 391 16.84 -1.49 1.57
CA ARG A 391 15.58 -0.73 1.49
C ARG A 391 15.80 0.65 0.88
N CYS A 392 14.72 1.31 0.47
CA CYS A 392 14.78 2.66 -0.10
C CYS A 392 15.49 3.67 0.81
N ASP A 393 15.24 3.62 2.13
CA ASP A 393 15.83 4.50 3.15
C ASP A 393 17.35 4.31 3.36
N SER A 394 17.91 3.18 2.92
CA SER A 394 19.36 2.95 2.94
C SER A 394 20.11 3.73 1.85
N CYS A 395 19.43 4.05 0.74
CA CYS A 395 19.98 4.80 -0.39
C CYS A 395 19.44 6.24 -0.47
N HIS A 396 18.25 6.48 0.06
CA HIS A 396 17.54 7.76 -0.03
C HIS A 396 17.29 8.37 1.35
N ASP A 397 17.61 9.66 1.49
CA ASP A 397 17.32 10.45 2.67
C ASP A 397 15.95 11.12 2.54
N ALA A 398 14.93 10.52 3.17
CA ALA A 398 13.56 11.02 3.10
C ALA A 398 13.41 12.45 3.65
N ASN A 399 14.19 12.81 4.68
CA ASN A 399 14.15 14.13 5.30
C ASN A 399 14.70 15.23 4.39
N LYS A 400 15.63 14.91 3.49
CA LYS A 400 16.10 15.84 2.45
C LYS A 400 15.22 15.82 1.20
N GLY A 401 14.73 14.65 0.80
CA GLY A 401 13.96 14.49 -0.43
C GLY A 401 12.56 15.11 -0.39
N HIS A 402 11.96 15.21 0.81
CA HIS A 402 10.54 15.54 0.95
C HIS A 402 10.24 16.79 1.80
N SER A 403 11.26 17.46 2.36
CA SER A 403 11.10 18.62 3.26
C SER A 403 10.24 19.74 2.68
N ASP A 404 10.27 19.91 1.36
CA ASP A 404 9.63 21.02 0.68
C ASP A 404 8.11 20.85 0.58
N TRP A 405 7.60 19.60 0.56
CA TRP A 405 6.19 19.33 0.28
C TRP A 405 5.49 18.40 1.29
N LEU A 406 6.19 17.47 1.94
CA LEU A 406 5.59 16.54 2.89
C LEU A 406 5.78 17.03 4.33
N PRO A 407 4.72 17.49 5.03
CA PRO A 407 4.80 17.74 6.46
C PRO A 407 4.85 16.42 7.24
N TYR A 408 5.45 16.43 8.43
CA TYR A 408 5.50 15.26 9.31
C TYR A 408 6.13 14.00 8.68
N ILE A 409 7.30 14.15 8.04
CA ILE A 409 7.97 13.09 7.28
C ILE A 409 8.13 11.82 8.10
N ASP A 410 8.68 11.90 9.32
CA ASP A 410 8.95 10.70 10.11
C ASP A 410 7.65 9.96 10.49
N THR A 411 6.54 10.68 10.72
CA THR A 411 5.23 10.04 10.99
C THR A 411 4.70 9.31 9.76
N HIS A 412 4.92 9.84 8.56
CA HIS A 412 4.56 9.14 7.33
C HIS A 412 5.45 7.91 7.13
N MET A 413 6.76 8.06 7.23
CA MET A 413 7.70 6.95 7.01
C MET A 413 7.57 5.83 8.05
N ALA A 414 6.91 6.09 9.19
CA ALA A 414 6.59 5.08 10.19
C ALA A 414 5.37 4.19 9.84
N VAL A 415 4.54 4.58 8.86
CA VAL A 415 3.28 3.88 8.53
C VAL A 415 3.06 3.63 7.04
N ILE A 416 3.78 4.31 6.15
CA ILE A 416 3.73 4.09 4.71
C ILE A 416 5.10 3.69 4.16
N ALA A 417 5.13 2.68 3.29
CA ALA A 417 6.30 2.33 2.50
C ALA A 417 6.57 3.38 1.41
N CYS A 418 7.82 3.52 0.94
CA CYS A 418 8.14 4.46 -0.14
C CYS A 418 7.36 4.13 -1.42
N GLU A 419 7.20 2.84 -1.69
CA GLU A 419 6.46 2.25 -2.81
C GLU A 419 5.02 2.76 -2.86
N THR A 420 4.38 3.03 -1.72
CA THR A 420 3.01 3.56 -1.66
C THR A 420 2.87 4.91 -2.36
N CYS A 421 3.86 5.79 -2.24
CA CYS A 421 3.86 7.08 -2.92
C CYS A 421 4.49 7.01 -4.32
N HIS A 422 5.48 6.14 -4.50
CA HIS A 422 6.30 6.09 -5.71
C HIS A 422 5.81 5.07 -6.75
N ILE A 423 4.82 4.23 -6.44
CA ILE A 423 4.19 3.31 -7.39
C ILE A 423 2.66 3.49 -7.35
N PRO A 424 2.14 4.70 -7.66
CA PRO A 424 0.70 4.94 -7.58
C PRO A 424 -0.10 4.21 -8.64
N GLN A 425 0.51 3.92 -9.80
CA GLN A 425 -0.19 3.39 -10.98
C GLN A 425 0.71 2.41 -11.72
N MET A 426 0.14 1.26 -12.07
CA MET A 426 0.74 0.28 -12.97
C MET A 426 0.24 0.52 -14.39
N TYR A 427 1.15 0.55 -15.37
CA TYR A 427 0.80 0.82 -16.77
C TYR A 427 0.74 -0.45 -17.64
N ALA A 428 1.16 -1.59 -17.11
CA ALA A 428 0.92 -2.88 -17.74
C ALA A 428 -0.27 -3.60 -17.07
N PRO A 429 -1.07 -4.37 -17.83
CA PRO A 429 -2.09 -5.23 -17.26
C PRO A 429 -1.47 -6.31 -16.38
N ALA A 430 -2.27 -6.83 -15.45
CA ALA A 430 -1.91 -7.97 -14.62
C ALA A 430 -3.09 -8.94 -14.53
N ILE A 431 -2.83 -10.17 -14.09
CA ILE A 431 -3.88 -11.14 -13.81
C ILE A 431 -4.78 -10.57 -12.71
N GLN A 432 -6.09 -10.63 -12.94
CA GLN A 432 -7.13 -10.33 -11.94
C GLN A 432 -7.60 -11.63 -11.29
N SER A 433 -8.05 -12.57 -12.11
CA SER A 433 -8.60 -13.82 -11.62
C SER A 433 -8.48 -14.96 -12.62
N TYR A 434 -8.23 -16.16 -12.09
CA TYR A 434 -8.34 -17.43 -12.81
C TYR A 434 -9.51 -18.23 -12.25
N ASP A 435 -10.32 -18.78 -13.14
CA ASP A 435 -11.41 -19.65 -12.75
C ASP A 435 -11.23 -21.01 -13.40
N TRP A 436 -10.72 -21.95 -12.60
CA TRP A 436 -10.56 -23.36 -12.94
C TRP A 436 -11.81 -24.17 -12.60
N THR A 437 -12.89 -23.55 -12.15
CA THR A 437 -14.13 -24.29 -11.90
C THR A 437 -14.78 -24.77 -13.20
N VAL A 438 -14.44 -24.10 -14.31
CA VAL A 438 -14.82 -24.39 -15.69
C VAL A 438 -13.58 -24.51 -16.59
N LEU A 439 -13.70 -25.24 -17.70
CA LEU A 439 -12.62 -25.37 -18.68
C LEU A 439 -13.00 -24.80 -20.05
N THR A 440 -12.10 -24.01 -20.61
CA THR A 440 -12.13 -23.55 -22.00
C THR A 440 -11.80 -24.70 -22.96
N PRO A 441 -12.08 -24.58 -24.28
CA PRO A 441 -11.73 -25.61 -25.25
C PRO A 441 -10.23 -25.94 -25.36
N ASN A 442 -9.36 -25.10 -24.80
CA ASN A 442 -7.91 -25.33 -24.73
C ASN A 442 -7.47 -25.96 -23.39
N ASN A 443 -8.40 -26.52 -22.62
CA ASN A 443 -8.20 -27.09 -21.28
C ASN A 443 -7.64 -26.09 -20.24
N GLY A 444 -7.77 -24.80 -20.51
CA GLY A 444 -7.36 -23.73 -19.59
C GLY A 444 -8.53 -23.13 -18.82
N PRO A 445 -8.26 -22.32 -17.79
CA PRO A 445 -9.28 -21.63 -17.01
C PRO A 445 -9.87 -20.47 -17.81
N ILE A 446 -10.99 -19.93 -17.31
CA ILE A 446 -11.39 -18.57 -17.69
C ILE A 446 -10.42 -17.60 -17.02
N LYS A 447 -9.73 -16.79 -17.83
CA LYS A 447 -8.71 -15.84 -17.38
C LYS A 447 -9.20 -14.42 -17.55
N VAL A 448 -9.08 -13.62 -16.51
CA VAL A 448 -9.37 -12.18 -16.55
C VAL A 448 -8.11 -11.38 -16.21
N CYS A 449 -7.81 -10.40 -17.04
CA CYS A 449 -6.74 -9.42 -16.82
C CYS A 449 -7.34 -8.09 -16.40
N ARG A 450 -6.80 -7.47 -15.36
CA ARG A 450 -7.11 -6.08 -14.99
C ARG A 450 -6.25 -5.12 -15.80
N GLY A 451 -6.78 -3.93 -16.06
CA GLY A 451 -6.06 -2.84 -16.71
C GLY A 451 -5.93 -2.95 -18.24
N VAL A 452 -6.84 -3.69 -18.88
CA VAL A 452 -6.98 -3.77 -20.33
C VAL A 452 -8.45 -3.84 -20.73
N GLU A 453 -8.83 -3.09 -21.75
CA GLU A 453 -10.14 -3.16 -22.41
C GLU A 453 -10.01 -3.94 -23.72
N GLY A 454 -10.73 -5.07 -23.81
CA GLY A 454 -10.63 -6.02 -24.91
C GLY A 454 -9.75 -7.24 -24.59
N GLU A 455 -9.48 -8.08 -25.59
CA GLU A 455 -8.62 -9.25 -25.40
C GLU A 455 -7.17 -8.83 -25.13
N PRO A 456 -6.53 -9.32 -24.04
CA PRO A 456 -5.12 -9.05 -23.78
C PRO A 456 -4.23 -9.35 -25.01
N ASN A 457 -3.16 -8.59 -25.18
CA ASN A 457 -2.14 -8.78 -26.24
C ASN A 457 -2.60 -8.51 -27.69
N LYS A 458 -3.87 -8.15 -27.92
CA LYS A 458 -4.28 -7.61 -29.23
C LYS A 458 -3.84 -6.17 -29.35
N VAL A 459 -3.29 -5.81 -30.51
CA VAL A 459 -2.90 -4.43 -30.85
C VAL A 459 -4.10 -3.46 -30.77
N THR A 460 -5.32 -3.97 -30.96
CA THR A 460 -6.56 -3.19 -30.88
C THR A 460 -7.04 -2.94 -29.45
N SER A 461 -6.53 -3.68 -28.46
CA SER A 461 -6.97 -3.55 -27.07
C SER A 461 -6.35 -2.31 -26.44
N LEU A 462 -7.13 -1.62 -25.62
CA LEU A 462 -6.68 -0.42 -24.93
C LEU A 462 -6.14 -0.80 -23.55
N VAL A 463 -4.84 -0.60 -23.33
CA VAL A 463 -4.23 -0.81 -22.02
C VAL A 463 -4.46 0.45 -21.17
N THR A 464 -5.19 0.29 -20.08
CA THR A 464 -5.50 1.35 -19.13
C THR A 464 -4.59 1.31 -17.90
N GLY A 465 -4.00 0.15 -17.61
CA GLY A 465 -3.27 -0.07 -16.36
C GLY A 465 -4.21 -0.19 -15.16
N TYR A 466 -3.65 -0.23 -13.95
CA TYR A 466 -4.46 -0.32 -12.73
C TYR A 466 -3.74 0.30 -11.53
N GLU A 467 -4.54 0.78 -10.58
CA GLU A 467 -4.05 1.28 -9.31
C GLU A 467 -3.91 0.11 -8.32
N PRO A 468 -2.72 -0.11 -7.73
CA PRO A 468 -2.53 -1.13 -6.72
C PRO A 468 -3.37 -0.88 -5.47
N VAL A 469 -3.81 -1.96 -4.83
CA VAL A 469 -4.38 -1.89 -3.49
C VAL A 469 -3.26 -1.70 -2.47
N LEU A 470 -3.55 -0.95 -1.42
CA LEU A 470 -2.61 -0.71 -0.33
C LEU A 470 -2.95 -1.63 0.85
N LEU A 471 -1.97 -2.42 1.31
CA LEU A 471 -2.12 -3.37 2.41
C LEU A 471 -0.97 -3.22 3.40
N ASN A 472 -1.21 -3.52 4.68
CA ASN A 472 -0.17 -3.48 5.70
C ASN A 472 0.75 -4.68 5.58
N ARG A 473 2.04 -4.39 5.39
CA ARG A 473 3.11 -5.38 5.36
C ARG A 473 3.76 -5.45 6.73
N ASP A 474 3.84 -6.65 7.29
CA ASP A 474 4.69 -6.94 8.43
C ASP A 474 6.14 -7.00 7.95
N ASN A 475 6.95 -6.05 8.42
CA ASN A 475 8.36 -6.02 8.13
C ASN A 475 9.19 -6.80 9.15
N ILE A 476 10.40 -7.19 8.75
CA ILE A 476 11.32 -7.95 9.62
C ILE A 476 11.78 -7.19 10.88
N ASP A 477 11.76 -5.86 10.84
CA ASP A 477 12.08 -5.00 11.98
C ASP A 477 10.91 -4.79 12.94
N GLY A 478 9.75 -5.40 12.66
CA GLY A 478 8.53 -5.31 13.46
C GLY A 478 7.62 -4.14 13.10
N ASP A 479 8.03 -3.29 12.16
CA ASP A 479 7.22 -2.20 11.66
C ASP A 479 6.14 -2.71 10.71
N GLN A 480 4.94 -2.14 10.81
CA GLN A 480 3.85 -2.36 9.85
C GLN A 480 3.76 -1.17 8.90
N LEU A 481 4.01 -1.41 7.62
CA LEU A 481 3.98 -0.36 6.60
C LEU A 481 2.96 -0.67 5.53
N LEU A 482 2.13 0.32 5.21
CA LEU A 482 1.22 0.26 4.09
C LEU A 482 2.01 0.26 2.78
N ALA A 483 1.83 -0.76 1.95
CA ALA A 483 2.57 -1.00 0.70
C ALA A 483 1.64 -1.45 -0.46
N PRO A 484 2.03 -1.28 -1.73
CA PRO A 484 1.20 -1.62 -2.89
C PRO A 484 1.28 -3.10 -3.30
N TYR A 485 0.12 -3.67 -3.63
CA TYR A 485 -0.05 -5.07 -4.06
C TYR A 485 -1.00 -5.19 -5.26
N ASN A 486 -0.77 -6.23 -6.08
CA ASN A 486 -1.85 -6.82 -6.86
C ASN A 486 -2.46 -7.99 -6.07
N LEU A 487 -3.78 -8.15 -6.16
CA LEU A 487 -4.49 -9.31 -5.62
C LEU A 487 -4.95 -10.18 -6.77
N ILE A 488 -4.59 -11.46 -6.75
CA ILE A 488 -5.05 -12.45 -7.75
C ILE A 488 -6.00 -13.42 -7.07
N THR A 489 -7.18 -13.59 -7.65
CA THR A 489 -8.20 -14.53 -7.15
C THR A 489 -8.23 -15.78 -8.01
N THR A 490 -8.09 -16.95 -7.40
CA THR A 490 -8.24 -18.21 -8.13
C THR A 490 -9.35 -19.06 -7.53
N TYR A 491 -10.30 -19.48 -8.37
CA TYR A 491 -11.33 -20.46 -8.00
C TYR A 491 -10.99 -21.83 -8.57
N TYR A 492 -11.17 -22.86 -7.77
CA TYR A 492 -10.80 -24.22 -8.15
C TYR A 492 -11.58 -25.29 -7.39
N TRP A 493 -11.55 -26.51 -7.92
CA TRP A 493 -12.12 -27.69 -7.27
C TRP A 493 -11.13 -28.34 -6.32
N VAL A 494 -11.63 -28.73 -5.14
CA VAL A 494 -10.94 -29.57 -4.16
C VAL A 494 -11.78 -30.81 -3.87
N TYR A 495 -11.13 -31.88 -3.40
CA TYR A 495 -11.78 -33.10 -2.94
C TYR A 495 -11.08 -33.66 -1.69
N THR A 496 -11.74 -34.58 -1.01
CA THR A 496 -11.16 -35.36 0.09
C THR A 496 -10.78 -36.73 -0.44
N ASP A 497 -9.50 -37.08 -0.34
CA ASP A 497 -8.97 -38.37 -0.77
C ASP A 497 -9.34 -39.51 0.21
N ALA A 498 -9.04 -40.75 -0.18
CA ALA A 498 -9.31 -41.93 0.65
C ALA A 498 -8.57 -41.94 2.01
N ASN A 499 -7.51 -41.14 2.16
CA ASN A 499 -6.73 -41.00 3.39
C ASN A 499 -7.24 -39.84 4.28
N GLY A 500 -8.26 -39.11 3.83
CA GLY A 500 -8.83 -37.96 4.52
C GLY A 500 -8.04 -36.66 4.33
N ASN A 501 -7.13 -36.61 3.36
CA ASN A 501 -6.42 -35.40 2.98
C ASN A 501 -7.28 -34.56 2.04
N GLN A 502 -7.18 -33.23 2.17
CA GLN A 502 -7.74 -32.33 1.19
C GLN A 502 -6.73 -32.13 0.06
N ARG A 503 -7.14 -32.31 -1.19
CA ARG A 503 -6.31 -32.13 -2.39
C ARG A 503 -7.05 -31.34 -3.47
N PRO A 504 -6.35 -30.56 -4.30
CA PRO A 504 -6.96 -30.02 -5.50
C PRO A 504 -7.35 -31.16 -6.43
N VAL A 505 -8.47 -31.02 -7.13
CA VAL A 505 -8.82 -31.95 -8.21
C VAL A 505 -7.73 -31.85 -9.29
N ARG A 506 -7.19 -33.00 -9.70
CA ARG A 506 -6.20 -33.09 -10.78
C ARG A 506 -6.78 -32.54 -12.08
N LEU A 507 -6.00 -31.74 -12.82
CA LEU A 507 -6.44 -31.16 -14.09
C LEU A 507 -7.01 -32.20 -15.07
N MET A 508 -6.38 -33.36 -15.19
CA MET A 508 -6.87 -34.45 -16.06
C MET A 508 -8.22 -35.05 -15.61
N ASP A 509 -8.51 -35.10 -14.30
CA ASP A 509 -9.84 -35.53 -13.81
C ASP A 509 -10.90 -34.46 -14.13
N LEU A 510 -10.52 -33.17 -14.04
CA LEU A 510 -11.37 -32.06 -14.42
C LEU A 510 -11.63 -32.04 -15.94
N GLU A 511 -10.62 -32.29 -16.77
CA GLU A 511 -10.76 -32.48 -18.22
C GLU A 511 -11.71 -33.63 -18.54
N THR A 512 -11.59 -34.76 -17.83
CA THR A 512 -12.49 -35.92 -17.99
C THR A 512 -13.92 -35.58 -17.59
N ALA A 513 -14.13 -34.69 -16.61
CA ALA A 513 -15.46 -34.21 -16.27
C ALA A 513 -16.05 -33.27 -17.33
N TYR A 514 -15.23 -32.43 -17.96
CA TYR A 514 -15.73 -31.45 -18.94
C TYR A 514 -15.88 -32.01 -20.35
N PHE A 515 -15.02 -32.94 -20.76
CA PHE A 515 -14.86 -33.34 -22.14
C PHE A 515 -15.06 -34.83 -22.40
N GLU A 516 -15.74 -35.14 -23.51
CA GLU A 516 -15.82 -36.48 -24.09
C GLU A 516 -15.41 -36.41 -25.57
N ASN A 517 -14.38 -37.16 -25.96
CA ASN A 517 -13.82 -37.16 -27.32
C ASN A 517 -13.43 -35.77 -27.84
N GLY A 518 -12.85 -34.92 -26.96
CA GLY A 518 -12.39 -33.58 -27.31
C GLY A 518 -13.50 -32.54 -27.52
N LYS A 519 -14.73 -32.84 -27.08
CA LYS A 519 -15.87 -31.92 -27.08
C LYS A 519 -16.48 -31.88 -25.68
N TYR A 520 -17.20 -30.81 -25.35
CA TYR A 520 -17.94 -30.77 -24.09
C TYR A 520 -18.86 -31.97 -23.98
N ALA A 521 -18.84 -32.64 -22.81
CA ALA A 521 -19.75 -33.73 -22.51
C ALA A 521 -21.21 -33.26 -22.65
N ALA A 522 -22.11 -34.14 -23.10
CA ALA A 522 -23.46 -33.74 -23.50
C ALA A 522 -24.28 -33.08 -22.38
N ASP A 523 -24.07 -33.52 -21.14
CA ASP A 523 -24.67 -32.96 -19.92
C ASP A 523 -24.04 -31.63 -19.51
N ILE A 524 -22.72 -31.44 -19.70
CA ILE A 524 -22.06 -30.14 -19.51
C ILE A 524 -22.58 -29.13 -20.54
N ALA A 525 -22.61 -29.51 -21.81
CA ALA A 525 -23.18 -28.67 -22.86
C ALA A 525 -24.64 -28.30 -22.53
N ALA A 526 -25.48 -29.27 -22.16
CA ALA A 526 -26.87 -29.01 -21.81
C ALA A 526 -27.06 -28.13 -20.57
N ALA A 527 -26.14 -28.16 -19.60
CA ALA A 527 -26.23 -27.36 -18.39
C ALA A 527 -25.72 -25.92 -18.57
N PHE A 528 -24.76 -25.71 -19.48
CA PHE A 528 -24.09 -24.41 -19.67
C PHE A 528 -24.57 -23.64 -20.91
N ASP A 529 -25.11 -24.31 -21.94
CA ASP A 529 -25.64 -23.71 -23.17
C ASP A 529 -26.99 -23.03 -22.89
N ALA A 530 -26.93 -21.79 -22.38
CA ALA A 530 -28.09 -21.04 -21.96
C ALA A 530 -28.91 -20.55 -23.17
N ASN A 531 -28.24 -20.27 -24.29
CA ASN A 531 -28.87 -19.74 -25.50
C ASN A 531 -29.37 -20.85 -26.46
N ASN A 532 -29.02 -22.12 -26.20
CA ASN A 532 -29.33 -23.31 -26.99
C ASN A 532 -28.79 -23.27 -28.43
N ASP A 533 -27.64 -22.64 -28.65
CA ASP A 533 -26.99 -22.55 -29.97
C ASP A 533 -26.05 -23.74 -30.27
N GLY A 534 -25.84 -24.62 -29.28
CA GLY A 534 -25.01 -25.81 -29.39
C GLY A 534 -23.51 -25.55 -29.18
N SER A 535 -23.12 -24.36 -28.75
CA SER A 535 -21.76 -23.97 -28.40
C SER A 535 -21.71 -23.27 -27.05
N LEU A 536 -20.56 -23.34 -26.35
CA LEU A 536 -20.38 -22.64 -25.08
C LEU A 536 -19.50 -21.42 -25.30
N SER A 537 -20.09 -20.24 -25.13
CA SER A 537 -19.36 -18.97 -25.10
C SER A 537 -18.65 -18.76 -23.76
N SER A 538 -17.73 -17.79 -23.70
CA SER A 538 -17.08 -17.39 -22.44
C SER A 538 -18.08 -16.91 -21.39
N ASP A 539 -19.19 -16.31 -21.82
CA ASP A 539 -20.24 -15.78 -20.94
C ASP A 539 -21.10 -16.90 -20.35
N GLU A 540 -21.18 -18.04 -21.04
CA GLU A 540 -21.90 -19.24 -20.61
C GLU A 540 -21.06 -20.14 -19.71
N LEU A 541 -19.73 -20.17 -19.94
CA LEU A 541 -18.74 -20.89 -19.15
C LEU A 541 -18.52 -20.24 -17.78
N VAL A 542 -19.57 -20.24 -16.97
CA VAL A 542 -19.58 -19.77 -15.58
C VAL A 542 -20.48 -20.66 -14.73
N ILE A 543 -20.07 -20.95 -13.49
CA ILE A 543 -20.94 -21.61 -12.51
C ILE A 543 -21.70 -20.55 -11.74
N ASP A 544 -22.85 -20.14 -12.25
CA ASP A 544 -23.72 -19.09 -11.69
C ASP A 544 -24.96 -19.65 -10.95
N SER A 545 -25.11 -20.97 -10.91
CA SER A 545 -26.23 -21.66 -10.27
C SER A 545 -25.83 -22.98 -9.64
N SER A 546 -26.57 -23.41 -8.62
CA SER A 546 -26.34 -24.69 -7.95
C SER A 546 -26.57 -25.89 -8.88
N ALA A 547 -27.37 -25.74 -9.95
CA ALA A 547 -27.58 -26.78 -10.94
C ALA A 547 -26.33 -27.04 -11.80
N LYS A 548 -25.64 -25.98 -12.22
CA LYS A 548 -24.36 -26.09 -12.93
C LYS A 548 -23.28 -26.70 -12.04
N GLU A 549 -23.18 -26.25 -10.78
CA GLU A 549 -22.23 -26.84 -9.81
C GLU A 549 -22.50 -28.33 -9.62
N GLU A 550 -23.75 -28.72 -9.37
CA GLU A 550 -24.10 -30.13 -9.12
C GLU A 550 -23.80 -31.02 -10.34
N THR A 551 -23.95 -30.50 -11.56
CA THR A 551 -23.62 -31.23 -12.79
C THR A 551 -22.13 -31.60 -12.81
N VAL A 552 -21.24 -30.66 -12.52
CA VAL A 552 -19.80 -30.88 -12.48
C VAL A 552 -19.42 -31.74 -11.27
N LYS A 553 -19.98 -31.45 -10.09
CA LYS A 553 -19.75 -32.20 -8.85
C LYS A 553 -20.12 -33.68 -9.01
N SER A 554 -21.27 -33.98 -9.61
CA SER A 554 -21.72 -35.35 -9.86
C SER A 554 -20.77 -36.12 -10.78
N LYS A 555 -20.24 -35.46 -11.83
CA LYS A 555 -19.22 -36.06 -12.70
C LYS A 555 -17.91 -36.33 -11.96
N LEU A 556 -17.39 -35.36 -11.21
CA LEU A 556 -16.17 -35.54 -10.41
C LEU A 556 -16.33 -36.67 -9.40
N ALA A 557 -17.49 -36.74 -8.72
CA ALA A 557 -17.80 -37.83 -7.80
C ALA A 557 -17.86 -39.21 -8.51
N SER A 558 -18.33 -39.26 -9.76
CA SER A 558 -18.33 -40.50 -10.56
C SER A 558 -16.92 -41.03 -10.88
N LEU A 559 -15.90 -40.16 -10.84
CA LEU A 559 -14.48 -40.53 -10.98
C LEU A 559 -13.88 -41.07 -9.67
N GLY A 560 -14.68 -41.15 -8.59
CA GLY A 560 -14.25 -41.61 -7.26
C GLY A 560 -13.70 -40.52 -6.36
N LEU A 561 -13.85 -39.23 -6.71
CA LEU A 561 -13.42 -38.10 -5.89
C LEU A 561 -14.41 -37.87 -4.73
N GLY A 562 -13.92 -37.87 -3.49
CA GLY A 562 -14.75 -37.67 -2.30
C GLY A 562 -15.12 -36.21 -2.08
N ASP A 563 -16.42 -35.92 -1.89
CA ASP A 563 -17.00 -34.58 -1.67
C ASP A 563 -16.34 -33.44 -2.47
N PRO A 564 -16.42 -33.46 -3.82
CA PRO A 564 -15.90 -32.37 -4.63
C PRO A 564 -16.63 -31.06 -4.32
N ARG A 565 -15.87 -29.97 -4.16
CA ARG A 565 -16.42 -28.63 -3.90
C ARG A 565 -15.52 -27.53 -4.45
N ILE A 566 -16.09 -26.35 -4.63
CA ILE A 566 -15.36 -25.16 -5.06
C ILE A 566 -14.77 -24.45 -3.86
N GLU A 567 -13.51 -24.03 -3.97
CA GLU A 567 -12.86 -23.10 -3.06
C GLU A 567 -12.27 -21.92 -3.86
N GLY A 568 -12.14 -20.77 -3.20
CA GLY A 568 -11.54 -19.57 -3.78
C GLY A 568 -10.38 -19.08 -2.91
N LEU A 569 -9.29 -18.65 -3.54
CA LEU A 569 -8.10 -18.14 -2.86
C LEU A 569 -7.68 -16.79 -3.45
N VAL A 570 -7.47 -15.80 -2.58
CA VAL A 570 -6.90 -14.48 -2.93
C VAL A 570 -5.44 -14.45 -2.48
N GLN A 571 -4.53 -14.24 -3.42
CA GLN A 571 -3.09 -14.15 -3.13
C GLN A 571 -2.56 -12.73 -3.40
N PRO A 572 -1.84 -12.12 -2.44
CA PRO A 572 -1.16 -10.85 -2.65
C PRO A 572 0.18 -11.03 -3.39
N TYR A 573 0.47 -10.13 -4.32
CA TYR A 573 1.75 -10.05 -5.02
C TYR A 573 2.35 -8.65 -4.87
N SER A 574 3.54 -8.57 -4.26
CA SER A 574 4.21 -7.30 -3.96
C SER A 574 4.66 -6.56 -5.21
N ILE A 575 4.50 -5.24 -5.19
CA ILE A 575 4.94 -4.35 -6.27
C ILE A 575 6.09 -3.48 -5.74
N ASN A 576 7.29 -3.68 -6.30
CA ASN A 576 8.53 -3.02 -5.88
C ASN A 576 9.27 -2.31 -7.04
N HIS A 577 8.85 -2.53 -8.29
CA HIS A 577 9.36 -1.93 -9.52
C HIS A 577 8.35 -0.98 -10.16
N ASN A 578 8.75 -0.35 -11.26
CA ASN A 578 8.05 0.73 -11.94
C ASN A 578 8.03 2.05 -11.15
N VAL A 579 9.02 2.21 -10.26
CA VAL A 579 9.16 3.34 -9.36
C VAL A 579 9.17 4.66 -10.16
N ALA A 580 8.28 5.56 -9.76
CA ALA A 580 8.07 6.88 -10.35
C ALA A 580 8.76 7.98 -9.53
N ARG A 581 8.90 9.17 -10.12
CA ARG A 581 9.47 10.35 -9.47
C ARG A 581 8.74 11.62 -9.86
N GLY A 582 8.94 12.68 -9.08
CA GLY A 582 8.46 14.02 -9.43
C GLY A 582 6.94 14.10 -9.41
N THR A 583 6.34 14.54 -10.51
CA THR A 583 4.87 14.70 -10.64
C THR A 583 4.14 13.38 -10.82
N ASP A 584 4.85 12.30 -11.15
CA ASP A 584 4.28 10.96 -11.34
C ASP A 584 4.23 10.14 -10.04
N ALA A 585 4.80 10.65 -8.96
CA ALA A 585 4.66 10.11 -7.60
C ALA A 585 3.60 10.90 -6.82
N ILE A 586 2.97 10.29 -5.82
CA ILE A 586 1.97 10.95 -4.98
C ILE A 586 2.64 12.07 -4.19
N ASN A 587 2.22 13.29 -4.49
CA ASN A 587 2.64 14.50 -3.79
C ASN A 587 1.46 15.43 -3.40
N ASP A 588 0.22 14.98 -3.64
CA ASP A 588 -1.00 15.63 -3.14
C ASP A 588 -1.54 14.87 -1.93
N CYS A 589 -1.56 15.53 -0.76
CA CYS A 589 -2.09 14.95 0.47
C CYS A 589 -3.53 14.42 0.33
N LYS A 590 -4.34 15.01 -0.57
CA LYS A 590 -5.74 14.58 -0.77
C LYS A 590 -5.85 13.14 -1.28
N ALA A 591 -4.82 12.63 -1.96
CA ALA A 591 -4.78 11.25 -2.45
C ALA A 591 -4.93 10.22 -1.32
N CYS A 592 -4.52 10.56 -0.09
CA CYS A 592 -4.62 9.67 1.08
C CYS A 592 -5.58 10.19 2.17
N HIS A 593 -5.74 11.52 2.29
CA HIS A 593 -6.51 12.16 3.37
C HIS A 593 -7.99 12.43 3.04
N ASN A 594 -8.45 12.17 1.82
CA ASN A 594 -9.88 12.25 1.49
C ASN A 594 -10.65 11.00 1.94
N GLU A 595 -11.98 11.07 1.96
CA GLU A 595 -12.83 9.92 2.31
C GLU A 595 -12.68 8.76 1.30
N GLU A 596 -12.73 9.09 0.01
CA GLU A 596 -12.43 8.18 -1.10
C GLU A 596 -10.96 8.33 -1.47
N SER A 597 -10.07 7.74 -0.66
CA SER A 597 -8.63 7.84 -0.86
C SER A 597 -8.01 6.51 -1.24
N ARG A 598 -6.73 6.56 -1.65
CA ARG A 598 -5.92 5.37 -1.96
C ARG A 598 -5.84 4.37 -0.81
N VAL A 599 -5.99 4.83 0.42
CA VAL A 599 -5.89 4.01 1.65
C VAL A 599 -7.15 3.16 1.86
N SER A 600 -8.31 3.61 1.38
CA SER A 600 -9.60 2.92 1.49
C SER A 600 -10.14 2.43 0.14
N GLN A 601 -9.34 2.53 -0.93
CA GLN A 601 -9.79 2.24 -2.29
C GLN A 601 -10.04 0.74 -2.48
N PRO A 602 -11.26 0.33 -2.89
CA PRO A 602 -11.56 -1.07 -3.14
C PRO A 602 -10.87 -1.54 -4.43
N ILE A 603 -10.51 -2.82 -4.46
CA ILE A 603 -9.97 -3.48 -5.65
C ILE A 603 -10.88 -4.64 -6.06
N LYS A 604 -11.22 -4.70 -7.35
CA LYS A 604 -11.98 -5.81 -7.91
C LYS A 604 -11.13 -7.08 -7.91
N LEU A 605 -11.67 -8.16 -7.37
CA LEU A 605 -11.03 -9.46 -7.22
C LEU A 605 -11.41 -10.41 -8.36
N SER A 606 -12.69 -10.46 -8.72
CA SER A 606 -13.21 -11.26 -9.83
C SER A 606 -14.51 -10.67 -10.38
N ASP A 607 -14.85 -10.99 -11.62
CA ASP A 607 -16.10 -10.52 -12.26
C ASP A 607 -17.34 -11.19 -11.71
N TYR A 608 -17.18 -12.38 -11.12
CA TYR A 608 -18.25 -13.10 -10.45
C TYR A 608 -17.69 -14.05 -9.37
N ALA A 609 -18.58 -14.67 -8.58
CA ALA A 609 -18.27 -15.70 -7.59
C ALA A 609 -18.95 -17.03 -7.98
N PRO A 610 -18.21 -18.10 -8.31
CA PRO A 610 -18.77 -19.40 -8.67
C PRO A 610 -19.74 -19.93 -7.59
N ASN A 611 -21.02 -20.03 -7.93
CA ASN A 611 -22.16 -20.33 -7.05
C ASN A 611 -22.14 -19.55 -5.71
N GLY A 612 -21.65 -18.30 -5.72
CA GLY A 612 -21.56 -17.47 -4.51
C GLY A 612 -20.41 -17.81 -3.56
N THR A 613 -19.44 -18.61 -3.98
CA THR A 613 -18.24 -18.93 -3.20
C THR A 613 -17.41 -17.68 -2.96
N ILE A 614 -17.32 -17.23 -1.70
CA ILE A 614 -16.46 -16.11 -1.31
C ILE A 614 -15.04 -16.64 -1.12
N PRO A 615 -14.03 -16.08 -1.80
CA PRO A 615 -12.67 -16.57 -1.69
C PRO A 615 -12.05 -16.19 -0.34
N ALA A 616 -11.19 -17.05 0.18
CA ALA A 616 -10.39 -16.78 1.37
C ALA A 616 -9.10 -16.06 1.00
N PHE A 617 -8.63 -15.17 1.87
CA PHE A 617 -7.29 -14.59 1.73
C PHE A 617 -6.23 -15.63 2.11
N ASP A 618 -5.13 -15.71 1.37
CA ASP A 618 -4.03 -16.64 1.67
C ASP A 618 -3.49 -16.35 3.08
N ALA A 619 -3.38 -17.38 3.92
CA ALA A 619 -2.81 -17.22 5.26
C ALA A 619 -1.27 -17.27 5.26
N ASN A 620 -0.64 -17.71 4.17
CA ASN A 620 0.80 -17.92 4.08
C ASN A 620 1.54 -16.73 3.44
N ASN A 621 1.28 -15.52 3.94
CA ASN A 621 1.97 -14.29 3.54
C ASN A 621 2.29 -13.40 4.75
N ASN A 622 2.95 -12.25 4.52
CA ASN A 622 3.28 -11.26 5.55
C ASN A 622 2.43 -9.97 5.43
N VAL A 623 1.20 -10.12 4.97
CA VAL A 623 0.30 -9.00 4.72
C VAL A 623 -0.93 -9.18 5.58
N ASP A 624 -1.28 -8.15 6.35
CA ASP A 624 -2.55 -8.14 7.07
C ASP A 624 -3.67 -7.73 6.11
N ALA A 625 -4.56 -8.67 5.81
CA ALA A 625 -5.75 -8.45 5.00
C ALA A 625 -6.94 -8.11 5.88
N SER A 626 -6.79 -7.07 6.68
CA SER A 626 -7.77 -6.59 7.66
C SER A 626 -9.05 -6.00 7.04
N GLY A 627 -9.12 -5.90 5.71
CA GLY A 627 -10.30 -5.48 4.97
C GLY A 627 -11.40 -6.54 4.86
N GLU A 628 -12.42 -6.23 4.07
CA GLU A 628 -13.57 -7.12 3.84
C GLU A 628 -13.63 -7.58 2.38
N ILE A 629 -13.82 -8.87 2.16
CA ILE A 629 -14.16 -9.42 0.84
C ILE A 629 -15.68 -9.45 0.71
N VAL A 630 -16.21 -8.66 -0.21
CA VAL A 630 -17.66 -8.50 -0.41
C VAL A 630 -18.06 -8.80 -1.85
N LYS A 631 -19.27 -9.34 -2.01
CA LYS A 631 -19.93 -9.47 -3.31
C LYS A 631 -20.74 -8.21 -3.60
N GLY A 632 -20.45 -7.55 -4.71
CA GLY A 632 -21.19 -6.40 -5.20
C GLY A 632 -22.56 -6.76 -5.77
N ASP A 633 -23.42 -5.76 -5.92
CA ASP A 633 -24.75 -5.91 -6.54
C ASP A 633 -24.67 -6.33 -8.02
N ASP A 634 -23.55 -6.05 -8.68
CA ASP A 634 -23.22 -6.47 -10.05
C ASP A 634 -22.75 -7.94 -10.14
N GLY A 635 -22.65 -8.63 -9.00
CA GLY A 635 -22.21 -10.02 -8.90
C GLY A 635 -20.70 -10.19 -8.75
N ALA A 636 -19.91 -9.14 -8.96
CA ALA A 636 -18.47 -9.16 -8.83
C ALA A 636 -18.01 -9.25 -7.37
N VAL A 637 -16.77 -9.66 -7.16
CA VAL A 637 -16.15 -9.74 -5.83
C VAL A 637 -15.13 -8.62 -5.70
N TYR A 638 -15.14 -7.94 -4.56
CA TYR A 638 -14.25 -6.83 -4.24
C TYR A 638 -13.56 -7.09 -2.91
N TYR A 639 -12.30 -6.65 -2.81
CA TYR A 639 -11.64 -6.46 -1.53
C TYR A 639 -11.72 -4.97 -1.17
N ASN A 640 -12.33 -4.68 -0.02
CA ASN A 640 -12.50 -3.34 0.51
C ASN A 640 -11.54 -3.15 1.70
N PRO A 641 -10.46 -2.36 1.56
CA PRO A 641 -9.61 -2.02 2.69
C PRO A 641 -10.41 -1.31 3.79
N VAL A 642 -10.15 -1.66 5.05
CA VAL A 642 -10.77 -1.03 6.21
C VAL A 642 -9.66 -0.57 7.17
N PRO A 643 -9.07 0.63 6.96
CA PRO A 643 -7.92 1.10 7.73
C PRO A 643 -8.12 1.15 9.25
N ALA A 644 -9.38 1.23 9.70
CA ALA A 644 -9.73 1.20 11.11
C ALA A 644 -9.41 -0.14 11.79
N ASN A 645 -9.43 -1.25 11.03
CA ASN A 645 -9.09 -2.58 11.54
C ASN A 645 -7.58 -2.71 11.80
N ASP A 646 -6.77 -1.84 11.17
CA ASP A 646 -5.32 -1.74 11.32
C ASP A 646 -4.87 -0.71 12.38
N GLU A 647 -5.79 -0.19 13.20
CA GLU A 647 -5.55 0.93 14.11
C GLU A 647 -5.01 2.21 13.41
N MET A 648 -5.11 2.29 12.08
CA MET A 648 -4.61 3.42 11.30
C MET A 648 -5.64 4.56 11.31
N TYR A 649 -5.27 5.68 11.93
CA TYR A 649 -6.09 6.91 11.88
C TYR A 649 -5.50 7.92 10.90
N VAL A 650 -6.20 8.13 9.78
CA VAL A 650 -5.82 9.10 8.76
C VAL A 650 -6.75 10.31 8.84
N PHE A 651 -6.20 11.49 9.12
CA PHE A 651 -6.99 12.73 9.18
C PHE A 651 -7.78 12.97 7.90
N GLY A 652 -9.06 13.33 8.04
CA GLY A 652 -9.97 13.60 6.93
C GLY A 652 -10.70 12.36 6.41
N SER A 653 -10.01 11.24 6.25
CA SER A 653 -10.61 9.98 5.80
C SER A 653 -11.23 9.18 6.96
N SER A 654 -10.52 9.11 8.09
CA SER A 654 -10.96 8.44 9.31
C SER A 654 -11.83 9.38 10.15
N ARG A 655 -13.01 8.91 10.55
CA ARG A 655 -13.94 9.69 11.37
C ARG A 655 -14.89 8.81 12.17
N VAL A 656 -15.37 9.36 13.28
CA VAL A 656 -16.32 8.71 14.18
C VAL A 656 -17.69 9.38 14.00
N ASN A 657 -18.53 8.79 13.14
CA ASN A 657 -19.78 9.41 12.67
C ASN A 657 -20.73 9.83 13.79
N TRP A 658 -20.81 9.10 14.91
CA TRP A 658 -21.72 9.45 16.00
C TRP A 658 -21.29 10.74 16.74
N ILE A 659 -19.98 11.03 16.80
CA ILE A 659 -19.46 12.27 17.40
C ILE A 659 -19.88 13.47 16.54
N ASP A 660 -19.78 13.33 15.21
CA ASP A 660 -20.22 14.38 14.29
C ASP A 660 -21.72 14.60 14.35
N TRP A 661 -22.52 13.53 14.42
CA TRP A 661 -23.97 13.65 14.61
C TRP A 661 -24.34 14.32 15.93
N LEU A 662 -23.69 13.93 17.03
CA LEU A 662 -23.90 14.55 18.33
C LEU A 662 -23.52 16.04 18.30
N GLY A 663 -22.36 16.36 17.74
CA GLY A 663 -21.87 17.73 17.61
C GLY A 663 -22.78 18.60 16.74
N ALA A 664 -23.20 18.09 15.58
CA ALA A 664 -24.13 18.77 14.68
C ALA A 664 -25.52 18.97 15.30
N LEU A 665 -26.02 17.97 16.06
CA LEU A 665 -27.27 18.06 16.81
C LEU A 665 -27.19 19.16 17.88
N MET A 666 -26.11 19.19 18.67
CA MET A 666 -25.87 20.22 19.69
C MET A 666 -25.81 21.63 19.07
N PHE A 667 -25.07 21.77 17.97
CA PHE A 667 -24.90 23.05 17.28
C PHE A 667 -26.21 23.54 16.67
N THR A 668 -26.89 22.70 15.88
CA THR A 668 -28.17 23.03 15.24
C THR A 668 -29.27 23.24 16.28
N GLY A 669 -29.34 22.40 17.31
CA GLY A 669 -30.27 22.54 18.42
C GLY A 669 -30.09 23.87 19.15
N THR A 670 -28.84 24.30 19.33
CA THR A 670 -28.55 25.63 19.92
C THR A 670 -28.97 26.76 18.98
N ILE A 671 -28.69 26.68 17.68
CA ILE A 671 -29.15 27.67 16.69
C ILE A 671 -30.69 27.81 16.72
N LEU A 672 -31.41 26.70 16.67
CA LEU A 672 -32.88 26.69 16.73
C LEU A 672 -33.38 27.24 18.06
N GLY A 673 -32.73 26.86 19.16
CA GLY A 673 -33.02 27.37 20.50
C GLY A 673 -32.86 28.88 20.61
N VAL A 674 -31.72 29.43 20.15
CA VAL A 674 -31.46 30.88 20.18
C VAL A 674 -32.35 31.64 19.20
N ALA A 675 -32.64 31.08 18.03
CA ALA A 675 -33.54 31.70 17.05
C ALA A 675 -34.99 31.73 17.57
N GLY A 676 -35.45 30.63 18.17
CA GLY A 676 -36.77 30.54 18.81
C GLY A 676 -36.89 31.50 19.99
N HIS A 677 -35.91 31.48 20.91
CA HIS A 677 -35.86 32.38 22.05
C HIS A 677 -35.78 33.85 21.60
N GLY A 678 -34.96 34.18 20.60
CA GLY A 678 -34.84 35.52 20.04
C GLY A 678 -36.15 36.02 19.42
N THR A 679 -36.83 35.14 18.66
CA THR A 679 -38.14 35.44 18.05
C THR A 679 -39.22 35.67 19.10
N LEU A 680 -39.31 34.81 20.12
CA LEU A 680 -40.25 34.98 21.24
C LEU A 680 -40.00 36.29 21.99
N ARG A 681 -38.73 36.65 22.20
CA ARG A 681 -38.35 37.93 22.82
C ARG A 681 -38.78 39.11 21.97
N PHE A 682 -38.55 39.07 20.66
CA PHE A 682 -38.95 40.12 19.72
C PHE A 682 -40.47 40.30 19.67
N VAL A 683 -41.23 39.20 19.64
CA VAL A 683 -42.70 39.24 19.67
C VAL A 683 -43.22 39.77 21.01
N SER A 684 -42.64 39.34 22.13
CA SER A 684 -43.08 39.77 23.46
C SER A 684 -42.82 41.26 23.70
N THR A 685 -41.63 41.75 23.31
CA THR A 685 -41.27 43.18 23.42
C THR A 685 -42.11 44.08 22.52
N ARG A 686 -42.68 43.58 21.42
CA ARG A 686 -43.67 44.33 20.62
C ARG A 686 -45.04 44.44 21.28
N LYS A 687 -45.40 43.52 22.18
CA LYS A 687 -46.71 43.47 22.83
C LYS A 687 -46.76 44.25 24.16
N GLN A 688 -45.61 44.64 24.72
CA GLN A 688 -45.50 45.32 26.02
C GLN A 688 -45.10 46.79 25.83
N ALA A 689 -45.74 47.71 26.58
CA ALA A 689 -45.42 49.13 26.55
C ALA A 689 -44.10 49.41 27.30
N LYS A 690 -43.18 50.16 26.67
CA LYS A 690 -41.87 50.50 27.26
C LYS A 690 -42.01 51.63 28.29
N GLY A 691 -41.68 51.37 29.54
CA GLY A 691 -41.12 52.38 30.45
C GLY A 691 -39.59 52.35 30.35
N PRO A 692 -38.89 53.50 30.26
CA PRO A 692 -37.43 53.49 30.23
C PRO A 692 -36.90 53.06 31.60
N LYS A 693 -36.26 51.90 31.67
CA LYS A 693 -35.40 51.58 32.81
C LYS A 693 -34.17 52.48 32.73
N ARG A 694 -33.85 53.16 33.82
CA ARG A 694 -32.72 54.09 33.89
C ARG A 694 -31.41 53.31 33.70
N THR A 695 -30.61 53.69 32.71
CA THR A 695 -29.27 53.14 32.49
C THR A 695 -28.20 54.19 32.79
N GLU A 696 -27.01 53.72 33.17
CA GLU A 696 -25.83 54.55 33.36
C GLU A 696 -24.66 54.05 32.50
N ARG A 697 -23.93 54.99 31.90
CA ARG A 697 -22.76 54.69 31.06
C ARG A 697 -21.51 54.48 31.91
N ILE A 698 -21.04 53.23 31.98
CA ILE A 698 -19.91 52.85 32.82
C ILE A 698 -18.75 52.34 31.94
N TYR A 699 -17.52 52.70 32.29
CA TYR A 699 -16.32 52.12 31.65
C TYR A 699 -16.09 50.70 32.20
N MET A 700 -16.52 49.70 31.43
CA MET A 700 -16.63 48.31 31.87
C MET A 700 -15.35 47.50 31.59
N TYR A 701 -14.73 47.71 30.42
CA TYR A 701 -13.64 46.86 29.92
C TYR A 701 -12.39 47.67 29.57
N GLU A 702 -11.24 47.35 30.19
CA GLU A 702 -9.92 47.93 29.89
C GLU A 702 -9.41 47.55 28.48
N SER A 703 -8.56 48.38 27.87
CA SER A 703 -8.04 48.19 26.50
C SER A 703 -7.33 46.84 26.30
N TYR A 704 -6.45 46.45 27.23
CA TYR A 704 -5.77 45.14 27.21
C TYR A 704 -6.76 43.98 27.15
N ARG A 705 -7.80 44.03 27.99
CA ARG A 705 -8.83 42.98 28.05
C ARG A 705 -9.63 42.87 26.75
N ARG A 706 -9.91 44.01 26.09
CA ARG A 706 -10.56 44.04 24.77
C ARG A 706 -9.67 43.42 23.71
N PHE A 707 -8.41 43.82 23.64
CA PHE A 707 -7.45 43.24 22.71
C PHE A 707 -7.31 41.73 22.90
N TRP A 708 -7.11 41.28 24.15
CA TRP A 708 -6.98 39.86 24.49
C TRP A 708 -8.21 39.04 24.05
N HIS A 709 -9.42 39.56 24.33
CA HIS A 709 -10.66 38.90 23.94
C HIS A 709 -10.79 38.77 22.42
N TRP A 710 -10.53 39.83 21.66
CA TRP A 710 -10.67 39.80 20.19
C TRP A 710 -9.61 38.95 19.52
N LEU A 711 -8.38 38.94 20.05
CA LEU A 711 -7.34 38.02 19.61
C LEU A 711 -7.78 36.57 19.84
N GLN A 712 -8.23 36.24 21.05
CA GLN A 712 -8.72 34.90 21.39
C GLN A 712 -9.93 34.49 20.53
N THR A 713 -10.89 35.38 20.34
CA THR A 713 -12.11 35.11 19.55
C THR A 713 -11.75 34.84 18.09
N THR A 714 -10.90 35.69 17.49
CA THR A 714 -10.47 35.53 16.10
C THR A 714 -9.68 34.23 15.92
N SER A 715 -8.76 33.92 16.84
CA SER A 715 -8.02 32.66 16.83
C SER A 715 -8.94 31.44 16.90
N ILE A 716 -9.90 31.41 17.83
CA ILE A 716 -10.82 30.27 17.96
C ILE A 716 -11.69 30.10 16.71
N VAL A 717 -12.20 31.20 16.13
CA VAL A 717 -13.01 31.12 14.91
C VAL A 717 -12.18 30.58 13.74
N ILE A 718 -10.94 31.04 13.58
CA ILE A 718 -10.04 30.52 12.55
C ILE A 718 -9.72 29.04 12.80
N LEU A 719 -9.46 28.63 14.05
CA LEU A 719 -9.19 27.23 14.41
C LEU A 719 -10.38 26.31 14.16
N LEU A 720 -11.60 26.75 14.48
CA LEU A 720 -12.81 25.98 14.17
C LEU A 720 -12.98 25.82 12.66
N PHE A 721 -12.74 26.89 11.89
CA PHE A 721 -12.85 26.84 10.44
C PHE A 721 -11.79 25.94 9.80
N THR A 722 -10.51 26.11 10.18
CA THR A 722 -9.43 25.25 9.66
C THR A 722 -9.55 23.82 10.15
N GLY A 723 -9.99 23.60 11.40
CA GLY A 723 -10.25 22.27 11.95
C GLY A 723 -11.37 21.54 11.22
N LEU A 724 -12.45 22.24 10.85
CA LEU A 724 -13.53 21.69 10.03
C LEU A 724 -13.03 21.29 8.63
N ILE A 725 -12.15 22.09 8.01
CA ILE A 725 -11.54 21.76 6.72
C ILE A 725 -10.64 20.52 6.82
N ILE A 726 -9.85 20.39 7.89
CA ILE A 726 -9.00 19.21 8.14
C ILE A 726 -9.85 17.96 8.40
N HIS A 727 -10.97 18.11 9.10
CA HIS A 727 -11.91 17.03 9.40
C HIS A 727 -12.72 16.57 8.19
N ARG A 728 -13.01 17.48 7.24
CA ARG A 728 -13.81 17.23 6.03
C ARG A 728 -13.17 17.82 4.77
N PRO A 729 -11.99 17.33 4.34
CA PRO A 729 -11.30 17.86 3.17
C PRO A 729 -12.09 17.63 1.86
N ASP A 730 -12.96 16.61 1.84
CA ASP A 730 -13.89 16.27 0.76
C ASP A 730 -14.83 17.44 0.40
N ILE A 731 -15.39 18.13 1.40
CA ILE A 731 -16.30 19.27 1.20
C ILE A 731 -15.52 20.53 0.79
N PHE A 732 -14.29 20.68 1.29
CA PHE A 732 -13.49 21.89 1.18
C PHE A 732 -12.31 21.75 0.20
N GLY A 733 -12.53 21.03 -0.91
CA GLY A 733 -11.50 20.71 -1.91
C GLY A 733 -10.81 21.91 -2.57
N ALA A 734 -11.33 23.13 -2.45
CA ALA A 734 -10.69 24.35 -2.94
C ALA A 734 -9.45 24.78 -2.13
N PHE A 735 -9.31 24.30 -0.89
CA PHE A 735 -8.20 24.68 -0.02
C PHE A 735 -7.02 23.68 -0.14
N SER A 736 -5.81 24.19 0.11
CA SER A 736 -4.61 23.35 0.24
C SER A 736 -4.60 22.68 1.62
N PHE A 737 -4.65 21.34 1.67
CA PHE A 737 -4.66 20.60 2.94
C PHE A 737 -3.45 20.94 3.81
N ARG A 738 -2.23 20.85 3.25
CA ARG A 738 -0.97 21.27 3.89
C ARG A 738 -1.03 22.71 4.40
N GLY A 739 -1.53 23.63 3.58
CA GLY A 739 -1.64 25.04 3.94
C GLY A 739 -2.57 25.24 5.14
N VAL A 740 -3.72 24.58 5.15
CA VAL A 740 -4.71 24.66 6.24
C VAL A 740 -4.15 24.08 7.54
N VAL A 741 -3.49 22.92 7.51
CA VAL A 741 -2.83 22.33 8.69
C VAL A 741 -1.78 23.29 9.26
N THR A 742 -0.96 23.90 8.40
CA THR A 742 0.03 24.90 8.82
C THR A 742 -0.64 26.08 9.51
N ILE A 743 -1.69 26.65 8.91
CA ILE A 743 -2.43 27.77 9.49
C ILE A 743 -3.05 27.36 10.84
N HIS A 744 -3.65 26.17 10.92
CA HIS A 744 -4.24 25.66 12.16
C HIS A 744 -3.20 25.63 13.28
N ASN A 745 -2.03 25.04 13.05
CA ASN A 745 -0.97 24.93 14.05
C ASN A 745 -0.39 26.29 14.46
N VAL A 746 -0.18 27.20 13.51
CA VAL A 746 0.33 28.56 13.80
C VAL A 746 -0.67 29.33 14.67
N ILE A 747 -1.96 29.29 14.32
CA ILE A 747 -3.00 29.97 15.10
C ILE A 747 -3.18 29.31 16.47
N ALA A 748 -3.04 27.98 16.57
CA ALA A 748 -3.07 27.25 17.83
C ALA A 748 -1.92 27.70 18.74
N ALA A 749 -0.70 27.80 18.21
CA ALA A 749 0.45 28.32 18.97
C ALA A 749 0.22 29.75 19.46
N ILE A 750 -0.34 30.64 18.61
CA ILE A 750 -0.72 32.00 19.02
C ILE A 750 -1.74 31.98 20.15
N LEU A 751 -2.77 31.13 20.06
CA LEU A 751 -3.79 30.98 21.09
C LEU A 751 -3.18 30.50 22.42
N VAL A 752 -2.28 29.51 22.38
CA VAL A 752 -1.59 28.98 23.56
C VAL A 752 -0.72 30.04 24.21
N ILE A 753 0.07 30.78 23.43
CA ILE A 753 0.88 31.90 23.93
C ILE A 753 -0.03 32.96 24.57
N ASN A 754 -1.13 33.33 23.91
CA ASN A 754 -2.09 34.29 24.44
C ASN A 754 -2.75 33.80 25.75
N ALA A 755 -3.04 32.50 25.86
CA ALA A 755 -3.58 31.90 27.08
C ALA A 755 -2.55 31.93 28.23
N LEU A 756 -1.30 31.57 27.97
CA LEU A 756 -0.21 31.62 28.96
C LEU A 756 0.06 33.04 29.47
N LEU A 757 0.10 34.02 28.56
CA LEU A 757 0.23 35.43 28.91
C LEU A 757 -0.96 35.92 29.74
N SER A 758 -2.17 35.43 29.45
CA SER A 758 -3.37 35.72 30.25
C SER A 758 -3.26 35.17 31.67
N ILE A 759 -2.85 33.91 31.82
CA ILE A 759 -2.65 33.29 33.14
C ILE A 759 -1.62 34.10 33.93
N PHE A 760 -0.48 34.42 33.32
CA PHE A 760 0.55 35.25 33.94
C PHE A 760 -0.01 36.61 34.38
N TYR A 761 -0.76 37.31 33.52
CA TYR A 761 -1.37 38.59 33.86
C TYR A 761 -2.35 38.48 35.04
N HIS A 762 -3.20 37.46 35.08
CA HIS A 762 -4.18 37.28 36.16
C HIS A 762 -3.54 36.87 37.49
N VAL A 763 -2.45 36.12 37.45
CA VAL A 763 -1.63 35.79 38.63
C VAL A 763 -0.90 37.04 39.13
N ALA A 764 -0.25 37.79 38.24
CA ALA A 764 0.52 38.98 38.59
C ALA A 764 -0.34 40.15 39.11
N THR A 765 -1.61 40.23 38.70
CA THR A 765 -2.54 41.30 39.12
C THR A 765 -3.49 40.89 40.26
N GLU A 766 -3.36 39.67 40.80
CA GLU A 766 -4.27 39.06 41.79
C GLU A 766 -5.76 39.02 41.39
N ARG A 767 -6.07 39.29 40.12
CA ARG A 767 -7.43 39.34 39.56
C ARG A 767 -8.04 37.95 39.30
N MET A 768 -7.33 36.86 39.62
CA MET A 768 -7.83 35.50 39.46
C MET A 768 -9.10 35.22 40.29
N ARG A 769 -9.30 35.94 41.39
CA ARG A 769 -10.53 35.86 42.22
C ARG A 769 -11.81 36.27 41.46
N GLU A 770 -11.71 37.04 40.38
CA GLU A 770 -12.87 37.46 39.56
C GLU A 770 -13.59 36.28 38.88
N TYR A 771 -12.92 35.14 38.68
CA TYR A 771 -13.41 33.99 37.91
C TYR A 771 -13.75 32.76 38.76
N ILE A 772 -13.60 32.84 40.08
CA ILE A 772 -13.89 31.73 41.01
C ILE A 772 -15.34 31.85 41.52
N PRO A 773 -16.22 30.86 41.28
CA PRO A 773 -17.57 30.85 41.85
C PRO A 773 -17.51 30.87 43.38
N HIS A 774 -18.37 31.64 44.03
CA HIS A 774 -18.47 31.63 45.50
C HIS A 774 -19.19 30.34 45.93
N PRO A 775 -18.61 29.52 46.84
CA PRO A 775 -19.14 28.20 47.15
C PRO A 775 -20.49 28.20 47.89
N TYR A 776 -20.87 29.30 48.54
CA TYR A 776 -22.16 29.46 49.23
C TYR A 776 -23.15 30.24 48.37
N GLY A 777 -24.37 29.72 48.19
CA GLY A 777 -25.48 30.38 47.47
C GLY A 777 -25.46 30.29 45.94
N PHE A 778 -24.39 29.77 45.35
CA PHE A 778 -24.23 29.69 43.88
C PHE A 778 -25.38 28.97 43.16
N PHE A 779 -25.86 27.85 43.70
CA PHE A 779 -26.92 27.07 43.06
C PHE A 779 -28.26 27.81 43.07
N ASP A 780 -28.59 28.49 44.16
CA ASP A 780 -29.81 29.30 44.27
C ASP A 780 -29.78 30.48 43.29
N ASP A 781 -28.63 31.16 43.23
CA ASP A 781 -28.39 32.27 42.30
C ASP A 781 -28.41 31.82 40.83
N ALA A 782 -27.87 30.63 40.52
CA ALA A 782 -27.93 30.04 39.19
C ALA A 782 -29.37 29.67 38.79
N ILE A 783 -30.17 29.12 39.71
CA ILE A 783 -31.60 28.83 39.47
C ILE A 783 -32.39 30.13 39.24
N LEU A 784 -32.10 31.20 39.99
CA LEU A 784 -32.72 32.51 39.79
C LEU A 784 -32.37 33.08 38.41
N GLN A 785 -31.11 33.00 38.01
CA GLN A 785 -30.66 33.40 36.67
C GLN A 785 -31.33 32.57 35.56
N ALA A 786 -31.47 31.27 35.76
CA ALA A 786 -32.13 30.38 34.80
C ALA A 786 -33.63 30.73 34.64
N LYS A 787 -34.34 30.96 35.75
CA LYS A 787 -35.74 31.41 35.72
C LYS A 787 -35.91 32.73 34.96
N TYR A 788 -34.96 33.65 35.11
CA TYR A 788 -34.97 34.89 34.34
C TYR A 788 -34.87 34.64 32.84
N TYR A 789 -33.91 33.83 32.37
CA TYR A 789 -33.81 33.54 30.93
C TYR A 789 -34.97 32.71 30.39
N ILE A 790 -35.55 31.81 31.18
CA ILE A 790 -36.69 30.96 30.75
C ILE A 790 -38.01 31.74 30.71
N SER A 791 -38.23 32.68 31.63
CA SER A 791 -39.52 33.38 31.77
C SER A 791 -39.39 34.89 31.96
N GLY A 792 -38.50 35.36 32.85
CA GLY A 792 -38.46 36.77 33.27
C GLY A 792 -38.10 37.74 32.13
N ILE A 793 -37.18 37.35 31.25
CA ILE A 793 -36.75 38.14 30.09
C ILE A 793 -37.89 38.40 29.10
N PHE A 794 -38.84 37.48 28.96
CA PHE A 794 -40.03 37.65 28.12
C PHE A 794 -41.08 38.56 28.75
N LYS A 795 -41.05 38.73 30.08
CA LYS A 795 -41.92 39.61 30.85
C LYS A 795 -41.34 41.03 31.04
N SER A 796 -40.18 41.32 30.44
CA SER A 796 -39.43 42.56 30.62
C SER A 796 -39.07 42.87 32.08
N GLU A 797 -38.92 41.84 32.92
CA GLU A 797 -38.40 41.96 34.29
C GLU A 797 -36.95 42.50 34.29
N GLY A 798 -36.50 43.12 35.39
CA GLY A 798 -35.09 43.55 35.53
C GLY A 798 -34.16 42.35 35.61
N HIS A 799 -32.91 42.50 35.15
CA HIS A 799 -31.93 41.42 35.29
C HIS A 799 -31.71 41.11 36.79
N PRO A 800 -31.67 39.85 37.24
CA PRO A 800 -31.66 39.54 38.68
C PRO A 800 -30.37 39.93 39.42
N PHE A 801 -29.28 40.20 38.68
CA PHE A 801 -27.99 40.57 39.25
C PHE A 801 -27.45 41.85 38.60
N GLU A 802 -26.91 42.74 39.44
CA GLU A 802 -26.27 43.99 39.04
C GLU A 802 -24.91 43.73 38.36
N LYS A 803 -24.66 44.41 37.24
CA LYS A 803 -23.39 44.33 36.51
C LYS A 803 -22.48 45.49 36.92
N ARG A 804 -21.41 45.20 37.68
CA ARG A 804 -20.44 46.22 38.12
C ARG A 804 -19.05 45.96 37.54
N PRO A 805 -18.15 46.97 37.45
CA PRO A 805 -16.78 46.76 36.99
C PRO A 805 -15.98 45.71 37.78
N ASP A 806 -16.29 45.51 39.06
CA ASP A 806 -15.69 44.53 39.96
C ASP A 806 -16.43 43.17 39.98
N ASN A 807 -17.67 43.12 39.49
CA ASN A 807 -18.51 41.92 39.42
C ASN A 807 -19.33 41.90 38.11
N ARG A 808 -18.65 41.60 37.00
CA ARG A 808 -19.16 41.79 35.63
C ARG A 808 -20.02 40.62 35.11
N MET A 809 -19.99 39.47 35.78
CA MET A 809 -20.52 38.21 35.28
C MET A 809 -21.62 37.68 36.19
N ASN A 810 -22.69 37.17 35.58
CA ASN A 810 -23.74 36.47 36.32
C ASN A 810 -23.31 35.05 36.74
N PRO A 811 -24.00 34.38 37.67
CA PRO A 811 -23.62 33.07 38.18
C PRO A 811 -23.43 31.99 37.10
N ILE A 812 -24.35 31.92 36.12
CA ILE A 812 -24.26 30.96 35.02
C ILE A 812 -23.05 31.28 34.13
N GLN A 813 -22.82 32.56 33.79
CA GLN A 813 -21.63 32.98 33.04
C GLN A 813 -20.34 32.64 33.78
N LYS A 814 -20.26 32.84 35.10
CA LYS A 814 -19.09 32.46 35.91
C LYS A 814 -18.82 30.96 35.84
N ALA A 815 -19.86 30.11 35.97
CA ALA A 815 -19.68 28.67 35.78
C ALA A 815 -19.28 28.28 34.35
N THR A 816 -19.88 28.91 33.34
CA THR A 816 -19.52 28.66 31.94
C THR A 816 -18.06 29.04 31.66
N TYR A 817 -17.61 30.22 32.11
CA TYR A 817 -16.21 30.65 31.95
C TYR A 817 -15.25 29.78 32.77
N PHE A 818 -15.64 29.35 33.98
CA PHE A 818 -14.85 28.41 34.77
C PHE A 818 -14.66 27.09 34.01
N GLY A 819 -15.74 26.51 33.48
CA GLY A 819 -15.68 25.29 32.67
C GLY A 819 -14.86 25.46 31.39
N ILE A 820 -15.01 26.59 30.68
CA ILE A 820 -14.22 26.84 29.46
C ILE A 820 -12.74 26.98 29.78
N LEU A 821 -12.37 27.83 30.74
CA LEU A 821 -10.98 28.16 31.00
C LEU A 821 -10.22 27.04 31.72
N ASN A 822 -10.90 26.24 32.55
CA ASN A 822 -10.25 25.19 33.34
C ASN A 822 -10.49 23.77 32.82
N VAL A 823 -11.44 23.57 31.89
CA VAL A 823 -11.75 22.25 31.34
C VAL A 823 -11.64 22.26 29.82
N LEU A 824 -12.54 22.93 29.09
CA LEU A 824 -12.61 22.79 27.63
C LEU A 824 -11.35 23.30 26.92
N LEU A 825 -10.85 24.50 27.29
CA LEU A 825 -9.68 25.08 26.64
C LEU A 825 -8.40 24.28 26.96
N PRO A 826 -8.12 23.90 28.22
CA PRO A 826 -7.03 22.98 28.52
C PRO A 826 -7.15 21.64 27.77
N LEU A 827 -8.33 21.04 27.70
CA LEU A 827 -8.52 19.78 26.96
C LEU A 827 -8.23 19.96 25.46
N GLN A 828 -8.69 21.04 24.83
CA GLN A 828 -8.40 21.34 23.42
C GLN A 828 -6.89 21.53 23.19
N ILE A 829 -6.22 22.26 24.10
CA ILE A 829 -4.78 22.52 24.02
C ILE A 829 -3.99 21.22 24.21
N ILE A 830 -4.31 20.41 25.22
CA ILE A 830 -3.60 19.16 25.52
C ILE A 830 -3.76 18.18 24.36
N THR A 831 -4.99 17.95 23.90
CA THR A 831 -5.25 17.03 22.77
C THR A 831 -4.56 17.52 21.50
N GLY A 832 -4.65 18.82 21.16
CA GLY A 832 -3.97 19.39 20.01
C GLY A 832 -2.44 19.32 20.12
N ALA A 833 -1.87 19.54 21.30
CA ALA A 833 -0.43 19.43 21.55
C ALA A 833 0.07 17.99 21.44
N LEU A 834 -0.69 17.01 21.96
CA LEU A 834 -0.36 15.59 21.82
C LEU A 834 -0.40 15.14 20.35
N MET A 835 -1.41 15.57 19.60
CA MET A 835 -1.52 15.30 18.17
C MET A 835 -0.38 15.97 17.37
N TRP A 836 -0.05 17.23 17.65
CA TRP A 836 1.05 17.93 16.99
C TRP A 836 2.42 17.33 17.35
N GLY A 837 2.57 16.85 18.59
CA GLY A 837 3.78 16.23 19.10
C GLY A 837 4.01 14.77 18.68
N VAL A 838 3.07 14.14 17.96
CA VAL A 838 3.11 12.70 17.68
C VAL A 838 4.37 12.26 16.93
N GLN A 839 4.91 13.11 16.03
CA GLN A 839 6.16 12.83 15.32
C GLN A 839 7.37 12.77 16.26
N ARG A 840 7.36 13.55 17.35
CA ARG A 840 8.51 13.69 18.24
C ARG A 840 8.42 12.80 19.49
N TRP A 841 7.22 12.59 19.99
CA TRP A 841 6.95 11.83 21.22
C TRP A 841 5.73 10.90 21.02
N PRO A 842 5.80 9.93 20.09
CA PRO A 842 4.68 9.03 19.79
C PRO A 842 4.22 8.24 21.01
N GLU A 843 5.15 7.78 21.85
CA GLU A 843 4.82 7.02 23.07
C GLU A 843 3.91 7.79 24.03
N VAL A 844 4.11 9.11 24.15
CA VAL A 844 3.29 9.96 25.03
C VAL A 844 1.86 10.04 24.48
N ALA A 845 1.70 10.19 23.16
CA ALA A 845 0.38 10.21 22.53
C ALA A 845 -0.31 8.84 22.64
N ASN A 846 0.44 7.74 22.46
CA ASN A 846 -0.08 6.37 22.56
C ASN A 846 -0.57 6.04 23.97
N TRP A 847 0.04 6.58 25.02
CA TRP A 847 -0.46 6.40 26.39
C TRP A 847 -1.90 6.96 26.58
N PHE A 848 -2.28 7.98 25.80
CA PHE A 848 -3.64 8.52 25.77
C PHE A 848 -4.53 7.90 24.69
N GLY A 849 -4.15 6.75 24.12
CA GLY A 849 -4.92 6.04 23.09
C GLY A 849 -4.60 6.43 21.64
N GLY A 850 -3.50 7.16 21.41
CA GLY A 850 -3.01 7.49 20.08
C GLY A 850 -3.96 8.37 19.25
N LEU A 851 -3.69 8.49 17.95
CA LEU A 851 -4.57 9.24 17.04
C LEU A 851 -6.01 8.72 16.97
N PRO A 852 -6.29 7.39 17.00
CA PRO A 852 -7.65 6.85 16.99
C PRO A 852 -8.55 7.39 18.11
N PHE A 853 -7.98 7.72 19.28
CA PHE A 853 -8.73 8.35 20.38
C PHE A 853 -8.61 9.87 20.38
N LEU A 854 -7.40 10.41 20.23
CA LEU A 854 -7.12 11.83 20.39
C LEU A 854 -7.87 12.69 19.37
N ALA A 855 -7.91 12.27 18.11
CA ALA A 855 -8.52 13.07 17.06
C ALA A 855 -10.06 13.16 17.19
N PRO A 856 -10.81 12.07 17.38
CA PRO A 856 -12.25 12.16 17.62
C PRO A 856 -12.61 12.94 18.89
N PHE A 857 -11.81 12.81 19.95
CA PHE A 857 -12.01 13.58 21.18
C PHE A 857 -11.72 15.08 20.99
N HIS A 858 -10.66 15.43 20.24
CA HIS A 858 -10.38 16.82 19.87
C HIS A 858 -11.51 17.46 19.06
N SER A 859 -12.10 16.71 18.12
CA SER A 859 -13.26 17.12 17.34
C SER A 859 -14.51 17.30 18.22
N LEU A 860 -14.74 16.41 19.19
CA LEU A 860 -15.86 16.54 20.13
C LEU A 860 -15.73 17.84 20.95
N VAL A 861 -14.56 18.15 21.50
CA VAL A 861 -14.34 19.38 22.25
C VAL A 861 -14.50 20.60 21.33
N ALA A 862 -14.04 20.54 20.08
CA ALA A 862 -14.25 21.60 19.10
C ALA A 862 -15.74 21.86 18.81
N TRP A 863 -16.57 20.82 18.68
CA TRP A 863 -18.03 20.95 18.54
C TRP A 863 -18.68 21.65 19.75
N THR A 864 -18.20 21.39 20.97
CA THR A 864 -18.69 22.09 22.17
C THR A 864 -18.33 23.57 22.14
N PHE A 865 -17.13 23.93 21.67
CA PHE A 865 -16.71 25.32 21.47
C PHE A 865 -17.55 26.04 20.42
N ALA A 866 -17.77 25.41 19.26
CA ALA A 866 -18.63 25.99 18.22
C ALA A 866 -20.04 26.27 18.75
N THR A 867 -20.61 25.32 19.49
CA THR A 867 -21.92 25.45 20.14
C THR A 867 -21.93 26.57 21.18
N PHE A 868 -20.90 26.64 22.02
CA PHE A 868 -20.74 27.71 23.01
C PHE A 868 -20.69 29.09 22.35
N ILE A 869 -19.97 29.27 21.23
CA ILE A 869 -19.86 30.57 20.55
C ILE A 869 -21.24 31.06 20.09
N VAL A 870 -22.06 30.19 19.50
CA VAL A 870 -23.43 30.56 19.10
C VAL A 870 -24.24 31.05 20.29
N GLY A 871 -24.25 30.27 21.38
CA GLY A 871 -24.92 30.66 22.62
C GLY A 871 -24.35 31.97 23.19
N HIS A 872 -23.03 32.09 23.26
CA HIS A 872 -22.33 33.26 23.80
C HIS A 872 -22.70 34.55 23.05
N VAL A 873 -22.59 34.53 21.71
CA VAL A 873 -22.95 35.68 20.85
C VAL A 873 -24.42 36.03 21.04
N TYR A 874 -25.32 35.04 21.10
CA TYR A 874 -26.73 35.29 21.38
C TYR A 874 -26.95 35.98 22.74
N MET A 875 -26.29 35.52 23.79
CA MET A 875 -26.41 36.11 25.14
C MET A 875 -25.91 37.55 25.19
N THR A 876 -24.98 37.96 24.32
CA THR A 876 -24.59 39.39 24.24
C THR A 876 -25.73 40.28 23.76
N THR A 877 -26.74 39.72 23.08
CA THR A 877 -27.90 40.50 22.63
C THR A 877 -28.93 40.74 23.72
N THR A 878 -28.80 40.13 24.91
CA THR A 878 -29.79 40.23 25.99
C THR A 878 -29.60 41.44 26.91
N GLY A 879 -28.68 42.35 26.56
CA GLY A 879 -28.48 43.62 27.29
C GLY A 879 -29.57 44.68 27.03
N ALA A 880 -29.36 45.89 27.56
CA ALA A 880 -30.32 47.01 27.47
C ALA A 880 -30.76 47.32 26.03
N THR A 881 -29.83 47.17 25.07
CA THR A 881 -30.15 47.04 23.65
C THR A 881 -29.44 45.81 23.06
N PRO A 882 -29.91 45.27 21.91
CA PRO A 882 -29.31 44.08 21.31
C PRO A 882 -27.82 44.18 20.96
N LEU A 883 -27.25 45.38 20.88
CA LEU A 883 -25.84 45.61 20.54
C LEU A 883 -25.04 46.22 21.70
N GLU A 884 -25.65 46.50 22.85
CA GLU A 884 -24.98 47.29 23.90
C GLU A 884 -23.80 46.54 24.52
N ALA A 885 -23.96 45.25 24.81
CA ALA A 885 -22.84 44.44 25.34
C ALA A 885 -21.70 44.31 24.30
N MET A 886 -22.04 44.20 23.01
CA MET A 886 -21.05 44.17 21.92
C MET A 886 -20.31 45.52 21.81
N ARG A 887 -21.05 46.64 21.92
CA ARG A 887 -20.48 48.00 21.96
C ARG A 887 -19.54 48.19 23.14
N GLY A 888 -19.87 47.64 24.30
CA GLY A 888 -18.98 47.59 25.47
C GLY A 888 -17.67 46.88 25.18
N MET A 889 -17.72 45.75 24.48
CA MET A 889 -16.53 44.97 24.13
C MET A 889 -15.65 45.61 23.04
N ILE A 890 -16.20 46.53 22.25
CA ILE A 890 -15.46 47.29 21.24
C ILE A 890 -14.91 48.60 21.82
N THR A 891 -15.76 49.38 22.48
CA THR A 891 -15.43 50.76 22.93
C THR A 891 -14.94 50.84 24.37
N GLY A 892 -15.24 49.84 25.20
CA GLY A 892 -15.00 49.84 26.64
C GLY A 892 -16.13 50.39 27.49
N TYR A 893 -17.10 51.09 26.89
CA TYR A 893 -18.22 51.72 27.60
C TYR A 893 -19.52 50.95 27.35
N GLU A 894 -20.28 50.68 28.41
CA GLU A 894 -21.56 49.97 28.36
C GLU A 894 -22.62 50.72 29.17
N GLU A 895 -23.84 50.81 28.64
CA GLU A 895 -25.04 51.28 29.36
C GLU A 895 -25.61 50.15 30.23
N VAL A 896 -25.55 50.30 31.55
CA VAL A 896 -25.98 49.29 32.53
C VAL A 896 -27.26 49.74 33.25
N GLU A 897 -28.22 48.83 33.48
CA GLU A 897 -29.42 49.12 34.28
C GLU A 897 -29.05 49.49 35.73
N VAL A 898 -29.63 50.59 36.24
CA VAL A 898 -29.42 51.00 37.63
C VAL A 898 -30.24 50.08 38.55
N HIS A 899 -29.57 49.26 39.37
CA HIS A 899 -30.21 48.45 40.40
C HIS A 899 -30.47 49.30 41.65
N GLY A 900 -31.70 49.29 42.16
CA GLY A 900 -32.16 50.20 43.21
C GLY A 900 -31.43 50.05 44.54
N HIS A 901 -30.35 50.82 44.72
CA HIS A 901 -29.92 51.33 46.03
C HIS A 901 -30.07 52.86 46.14
N ALA A 902 -30.34 53.54 45.02
CA ALA A 902 -30.61 54.97 45.01
C ALA A 902 -32.05 55.31 45.47
N ASP A 903 -33.02 54.44 45.15
CA ASP A 903 -34.43 54.68 45.46
C ASP A 903 -34.72 54.62 46.97
N GLU A 904 -33.97 53.82 47.74
CA GLU A 904 -34.06 53.79 49.21
C GLU A 904 -33.50 55.07 49.88
N ILE A 905 -32.58 55.78 49.22
CA ILE A 905 -31.98 57.01 49.75
C ILE A 905 -32.86 58.22 49.43
N GLU A 906 -33.52 58.26 48.26
CA GLU A 906 -34.53 59.28 47.96
C GLU A 906 -35.80 59.07 48.79
N GLU A 907 -36.28 57.83 48.99
CA GLU A 907 -37.45 57.58 49.85
C GLU A 907 -37.16 57.89 51.33
N LYS A 908 -35.91 57.73 51.80
CA LYS A 908 -35.48 58.20 53.13
C LYS A 908 -35.30 59.72 53.22
N LYS A 909 -34.89 60.40 52.16
CA LYS A 909 -34.79 61.87 52.14
C LYS A 909 -36.16 62.54 52.10
N ASP A 910 -37.12 61.99 51.36
CA ASP A 910 -38.49 62.51 51.31
C ASP A 910 -39.28 62.23 52.60
N LYS A 911 -38.96 61.15 53.34
CA LYS A 911 -39.54 60.90 54.67
C LYS A 911 -38.96 61.80 55.78
N VAL A 912 -37.77 62.39 55.61
CA VAL A 912 -37.15 63.27 56.62
C VAL A 912 -37.53 64.75 56.42
N ILE A 913 -37.93 65.15 55.20
CA ILE A 913 -38.30 66.55 54.90
C ILE A 913 -39.78 66.85 55.23
N ASN A 914 -40.63 65.83 55.45
CA ASN A 914 -42.07 66.00 55.62
C ASN A 914 -42.59 65.94 57.08
N THR A 915 -41.73 66.11 58.10
CA THR A 915 -42.13 66.05 59.53
C THR A 915 -41.82 67.30 60.37
N SER A 916 -41.70 68.49 59.77
CA SER A 916 -41.53 69.73 60.55
C SER A 916 -42.38 70.90 60.06
N GLU A 917 -43.66 70.95 60.49
CA GLU A 917 -44.39 72.21 60.70
C GLU A 917 -45.27 72.14 61.96
N PRO A 918 -45.53 73.29 62.60
CA PRO A 918 -45.59 73.40 64.06
C PRO A 918 -47.02 73.36 64.62
N LYS A 919 -47.21 72.72 65.78
CA LYS A 919 -48.44 72.89 66.59
C LYS A 919 -48.27 74.08 67.54
N ARG A 920 -49.00 75.17 67.26
CA ARG A 920 -49.41 76.20 68.24
C ARG A 920 -50.86 75.95 68.64
N SER A 921 -51.12 75.93 69.95
CA SER A 921 -52.40 76.30 70.62
C SER A 921 -52.19 76.32 72.15
N PRO A 922 -53.03 76.97 72.99
CA PRO A 922 -52.71 78.28 73.55
C PRO A 922 -52.88 78.37 75.09
N ALA A 923 -52.68 79.60 75.60
CA ALA A 923 -53.10 80.16 76.90
C ALA A 923 -52.21 79.88 78.13
N SER A 924 -51.34 80.85 78.43
CA SER A 924 -51.59 81.92 79.43
C SER A 924 -50.75 83.14 79.10
#